data_AF-A0A942KHN6-F1
#
_entry.id   AF-A0A942KHN6-F1
#
_cell.length_a   1.000
_cell.length_b   1.000
_cell.length_c   1.000
_cell.angle_alpha   90.00
_cell.angle_beta   90.00
_cell.angle_gamma   90.00
#
_symmetry.space_group_name_H-M   'P 1'
#
loop_
_entity.id
_entity.type
_entity.pdbx_description
1 polymer ?
#
loop_
_entity_poly.entity_id
_entity_poly.type
_entity_poly.pdbx_seq_one_letter_code
_entity_poly.pdbx_strand_id
1 'polypeptide(L)'
;MKKLILAFLLMFNFRSGIIVQANLVCLDTDFSLSNITGHNAFEVIGCYATFVSAQIAMNESKAMYPDLVITHQTSPSPLKIVSATRAIVTSYPFRLREGTTNSLLGYIFRSSSLSSSSDSTYMPAYYDMRYIETVSYNPNQTLVNVDIYGNIEGSTGYDPALYSYTRDTSFNQRGVIRVEVSGFVGFMNIASVDIIPIKYIENNWTITLGGKTYLETQLNRQDQEQPYTIRPRVNEYRVSTNAQGLREIFHENFSFFSGNSRGTYTYGPAPTWLPNGRYYSYDGIRFYSDLDLKQPVLNNGELGEYYQYFAYLPFRSTSNITGAQFDAFLENVAFTTLSGAQGSAMYKTGVHFVDAQHLLGMNAILVYAMALHESGRGTSSLALNKNNLFGWGAKDANPSDAYMFESIASSIYEHAGINLRGYMNPTDWRHFGQVVGNKNNGFNTKYASDPYWGQKIAGWAYRIDRYLNFIDYNYYPIIMVNDTQSTPLYKEANTSSVLHSVPARNQQRMFIASSIQGDWIMTPSLLPLNDNRDTIFPNTVSGIQVPYPFSNSMAFIRPSNYRVINHTISRVPHLFNASALDQPSQAIINSVTIENNVLNLHGMMSIPYLGADAKVILTPKIKLTQGDQEQIINATSTTSTSNSVNLHQNNFGFTSSYNITDIYLREAKIEVILEYSSAYLTQTVVLPVNLNTSQNSVILSENHQVTFNKVNQDMTMNIALITIAPGDMNQDGRLSITDLVLLHRILLELETQTPLLLSIGDMNQDGRLSITDLVILHRMLLGLE
;
A
#
# COMPACT_ATOMS: atom_id res chain seq x y z
N MET A 1 69.65 37.55 -13.30
CA MET A 1 70.64 37.53 -12.19
C MET A 1 70.68 38.92 -11.56
N LYS A 2 70.44 39.02 -10.24
CA LYS A 2 70.47 40.24 -9.39
C LYS A 2 69.47 41.37 -9.74
N LYS A 3 68.28 41.30 -9.13
CA LYS A 3 67.51 42.40 -8.50
C LYS A 3 66.08 41.92 -8.20
N LEU A 4 65.86 41.32 -7.03
CA LEU A 4 64.62 41.38 -6.21
C LEU A 4 64.75 40.46 -4.96
N ILE A 5 65.77 40.68 -4.14
CA ILE A 5 65.87 40.11 -2.78
C ILE A 5 66.42 41.23 -1.90
N LEU A 6 65.56 42.16 -1.50
CA LEU A 6 65.86 43.13 -0.44
C LEU A 6 64.55 43.77 0.07
N ALA A 7 63.62 42.93 0.53
CA ALA A 7 62.44 43.34 1.31
C ALA A 7 62.06 42.26 2.34
N PHE A 8 63.05 41.49 2.79
CA PHE A 8 62.96 40.50 3.87
C PHE A 8 64.23 40.66 4.70
N LEU A 9 64.10 40.79 6.02
CA LEU A 9 65.12 41.16 7.01
C LEU A 9 65.38 42.67 7.19
N LEU A 10 64.48 43.33 7.92
CA LEU A 10 64.80 44.25 9.02
C LEU A 10 63.49 44.83 9.55
N MET A 11 62.95 44.22 10.61
CA MET A 11 62.28 44.88 11.75
C MET A 11 61.68 43.78 12.65
N PHE A 12 62.53 42.93 13.23
CA PHE A 12 62.29 42.43 14.57
C PHE A 12 63.18 43.24 15.49
N ASN A 13 62.59 44.15 16.26
CA ASN A 13 63.06 44.45 17.60
C ASN A 13 61.92 45.00 18.45
N PHE A 14 61.76 44.34 19.59
CA PHE A 14 60.72 44.50 20.58
C PHE A 14 60.53 45.94 21.04
N ARG A 15 59.28 46.41 21.00
CA ARG A 15 58.72 47.17 22.11
C ARG A 15 57.56 46.36 22.68
N SER A 16 57.65 46.10 23.97
CA SER A 16 56.60 45.54 24.83
C SER A 16 55.40 46.49 24.84
N GLY A 17 54.62 46.47 23.77
CA GLY A 17 53.26 46.96 23.75
C GLY A 17 52.37 45.79 24.09
N ILE A 18 51.62 45.90 25.18
CA ILE A 18 50.44 45.07 25.40
C ILE A 18 49.54 45.34 24.19
N ILE A 19 49.55 44.46 23.19
CA ILE A 19 48.49 44.44 22.18
C ILE A 19 47.28 43.90 22.93
N VAL A 20 46.46 44.82 23.44
CA VAL A 20 45.08 44.50 23.77
C VAL A 20 44.43 44.15 22.45
N GLN A 21 44.38 42.86 22.13
CA GLN A 21 43.54 42.37 21.05
C GLN A 21 42.11 42.62 21.51
N ALA A 22 41.53 43.74 21.09
CA ALA A 22 40.13 44.01 21.34
C ALA A 22 39.36 42.87 20.67
N ASN A 23 38.72 42.02 21.46
CA ASN A 23 37.83 41.00 20.93
C ASN A 23 36.79 41.71 20.07
N LEU A 24 36.65 41.28 18.82
CA LEU A 24 35.61 41.79 17.93
C LEU A 24 34.25 41.46 18.55
N VAL A 25 33.42 42.48 18.79
CA VAL A 25 32.06 42.32 19.34
C VAL A 25 31.07 42.85 18.31
N CYS A 26 30.14 42.01 17.89
CA CYS A 26 29.07 42.40 16.96
C CYS A 26 27.93 43.10 17.69
N LEU A 27 27.21 43.98 16.98
CA LEU A 27 25.95 44.52 17.49
C LEU A 27 24.88 43.43 17.53
N ASP A 28 23.87 43.57 18.39
CA ASP A 28 22.76 42.61 18.47
C ASP A 28 21.95 42.50 17.17
N THR A 29 22.03 43.52 16.32
CA THR A 29 21.41 43.57 14.98
C THR A 29 22.24 42.91 13.89
N ASP A 30 23.50 42.58 14.17
CA ASP A 30 24.41 42.02 13.19
C ASP A 30 24.38 40.48 13.22
N PHE A 31 24.67 39.89 12.06
CA PHE A 31 25.07 38.50 11.96
C PHE A 31 26.52 38.36 12.37
N SER A 32 26.78 37.52 13.38
CA SER A 32 28.14 37.22 13.82
C SER A 32 28.64 35.95 13.13
N LEU A 33 29.71 36.06 12.35
CA LEU A 33 30.48 34.92 11.86
C LEU A 33 31.52 34.56 12.91
N SER A 34 31.45 33.35 13.45
CA SER A 34 32.34 32.90 14.52
C SER A 34 32.90 31.51 14.27
N ASN A 35 34.12 31.26 14.73
CA ASN A 35 34.70 29.93 14.82
C ASN A 35 34.46 29.34 16.20
N ILE A 36 34.07 28.06 16.26
CA ILE A 36 33.88 27.36 17.53
C ILE A 36 35.25 26.96 18.07
N THR A 37 35.67 27.56 19.18
CA THR A 37 37.00 27.33 19.79
C THR A 37 36.95 26.44 21.03
N GLY A 38 35.78 26.27 21.65
CA GLY A 38 35.61 25.49 22.87
C GLY A 38 34.16 25.23 23.22
N HIS A 39 33.93 24.62 24.39
CA HIS A 39 32.58 24.37 24.91
C HIS A 39 31.86 25.70 25.16
N ASN A 40 30.83 25.98 24.35
CA ASN A 40 30.10 27.26 24.33
C ASN A 40 31.01 28.50 24.13
N ALA A 41 32.17 28.32 23.49
CA ALA A 41 33.11 29.40 23.20
C ALA A 41 33.20 29.67 21.70
N PHE A 42 32.98 30.94 21.33
CA PHE A 42 33.00 31.44 19.98
C PHE A 42 34.07 32.52 19.83
N GLU A 43 34.92 32.40 18.82
CA GLU A 43 35.80 33.48 18.39
C GLU A 43 35.12 34.20 17.22
N VAL A 44 34.73 35.46 17.42
CA VAL A 44 34.09 36.28 16.39
C VAL A 44 35.14 36.68 15.35
N ILE A 45 34.89 36.31 14.10
CA ILE A 45 35.77 36.57 12.95
C ILE A 45 35.26 37.76 12.13
N GLY A 46 33.94 38.00 12.13
CA GLY A 46 33.35 39.12 11.41
C GLY A 46 31.91 39.41 11.81
N CYS A 47 31.49 40.65 11.63
CA CYS A 47 30.12 41.13 11.88
C CYS A 47 29.54 41.66 10.58
N TYR A 48 28.31 41.28 10.29
CA TYR A 48 27.69 41.51 8.99
C TYR A 48 26.25 42.01 9.14
N ALA A 49 25.88 43.06 8.43
CA ALA A 49 24.54 43.62 8.48
C ALA A 49 23.47 42.71 7.83
N THR A 50 23.87 41.77 6.95
CA THR A 50 22.93 40.89 6.25
C THR A 50 23.39 39.44 6.30
N PHE A 51 22.41 38.52 6.30
CA PHE A 51 22.69 37.08 6.26
C PHE A 51 23.52 36.69 5.04
N VAL A 52 23.21 37.25 3.88
CA VAL A 52 23.91 36.95 2.61
C VAL A 52 25.39 37.33 2.70
N SER A 53 25.71 38.52 3.24
CA SER A 53 27.12 38.93 3.40
C SER A 53 27.87 38.05 4.40
N ALA A 54 27.23 37.64 5.49
CA ALA A 54 27.79 36.67 6.43
C ALA A 54 28.05 35.30 5.77
N GLN A 55 27.14 34.82 4.92
CA GLN A 55 27.31 33.56 4.18
C GLN A 55 28.45 33.59 3.16
N ILE A 56 28.61 34.71 2.45
CA ILE A 56 29.74 34.90 1.52
C ILE A 56 31.05 34.80 2.32
N ALA A 57 31.17 35.53 3.41
CA ALA A 57 32.36 35.50 4.26
C ALA A 57 32.63 34.13 4.90
N MET A 58 31.58 33.42 5.33
CA MET A 58 31.70 32.04 5.80
C MET A 58 32.29 31.13 4.72
N ASN A 59 31.80 31.24 3.48
CA ASN A 59 32.28 30.43 2.36
C ASN A 59 33.74 30.74 1.98
N GLU A 60 34.16 31.99 2.08
CA GLU A 60 35.55 32.40 1.86
C GLU A 60 36.48 31.93 2.98
N SER A 61 35.97 31.85 4.21
CA SER A 61 36.76 31.54 5.41
C SER A 61 36.83 30.05 5.76
N LYS A 62 35.93 29.21 5.24
CA LYS A 62 35.79 27.79 5.65
C LYS A 62 37.00 26.90 5.40
N ALA A 63 37.91 27.31 4.50
CA ALA A 63 39.16 26.60 4.27
C ALA A 63 40.16 26.78 5.43
N MET A 64 40.13 27.94 6.09
CA MET A 64 40.97 28.25 7.25
C MET A 64 40.31 27.82 8.56
N TYR A 65 38.99 27.97 8.65
CA TYR A 65 38.20 27.65 9.83
C TYR A 65 37.11 26.62 9.48
N PRO A 66 37.30 25.33 9.78
CA PRO A 66 36.36 24.29 9.37
C PRO A 66 35.05 24.28 10.16
N ASP A 67 35.03 24.86 11.37
CA ASP A 67 33.89 24.83 12.31
C ASP A 67 33.29 26.23 12.52
N LEU A 68 32.95 26.90 11.42
CA LEU A 68 32.30 28.20 11.44
C LEU A 68 30.80 28.09 11.69
N VAL A 69 30.27 29.08 12.38
CA VAL A 69 28.84 29.31 12.55
C VAL A 69 28.51 30.77 12.26
N ILE A 70 27.31 31.01 11.73
CA ILE A 70 26.68 32.33 11.75
C ILE A 70 25.64 32.30 12.86
N THR A 71 25.71 33.25 13.78
CA THR A 71 24.74 33.44 14.86
C THR A 71 23.99 34.76 14.70
N HIS A 72 22.77 34.80 15.21
CA HIS A 72 21.96 36.03 15.27
C HIS A 72 21.03 36.01 16.50
N GLN A 73 20.89 37.12 17.22
CA GLN A 73 20.16 37.18 18.49
C GLN A 73 18.67 36.79 18.36
N THR A 74 18.06 37.12 17.22
CA THR A 74 16.65 36.80 16.92
C THR A 74 16.39 35.32 16.65
N SER A 75 17.43 34.49 16.53
CA SER A 75 17.27 33.06 16.37
C SER A 75 16.54 32.47 17.59
N PRO A 76 15.52 31.63 17.39
CA PRO A 76 14.79 31.00 18.48
C PRO A 76 15.59 29.87 19.13
N SER A 77 16.66 29.40 18.49
CA SER A 77 17.56 28.39 19.06
C SER A 77 18.30 28.96 20.27
N PRO A 78 18.47 28.22 21.38
CA PRO A 78 19.32 28.64 22.49
C PRO A 78 20.79 28.86 22.07
N LEU A 79 21.27 28.13 21.06
CA LEU A 79 22.61 28.29 20.50
C LEU A 79 22.75 29.54 19.62
N LYS A 80 21.63 30.16 19.24
CA LYS A 80 21.58 31.32 18.32
C LYS A 80 22.16 31.10 16.92
N ILE A 81 22.53 29.86 16.60
CA ILE A 81 23.07 29.47 15.29
C ILE A 81 21.95 29.53 14.25
N VAL A 82 22.24 30.15 13.11
CA VAL A 82 21.36 30.21 11.93
C VAL A 82 22.00 29.56 10.70
N SER A 83 23.31 29.36 10.69
CA SER A 83 24.02 28.59 9.65
C SER A 83 25.35 28.08 10.20
N ALA A 84 25.87 27.00 9.62
CA ALA A 84 27.15 26.39 10.01
C ALA A 84 27.85 25.78 8.79
N THR A 85 29.17 25.62 8.84
CA THR A 85 29.92 24.91 7.79
C THR A 85 29.81 23.39 7.88
N ARG A 86 29.65 22.87 9.11
CA ARG A 86 29.57 21.43 9.43
C ARG A 86 28.54 21.23 10.53
N ALA A 87 27.37 20.68 10.22
CA ALA A 87 26.31 20.50 11.19
C ALA A 87 25.40 19.30 10.88
N ILE A 88 24.60 18.94 11.86
CA ILE A 88 23.33 18.22 11.69
C ILE A 88 22.19 19.14 12.10
N VAL A 89 20.96 18.71 11.86
CA VAL A 89 19.77 19.43 12.29
C VAL A 89 18.89 18.50 13.11
N THR A 90 18.34 18.94 14.24
CA THR A 90 17.26 18.22 14.92
C THR A 90 15.92 18.88 14.66
N SER A 91 14.87 18.08 14.45
CA SER A 91 13.50 18.56 14.32
C SER A 91 12.97 19.10 15.65
N TYR A 92 12.37 20.29 15.61
CA TYR A 92 11.74 20.97 16.74
C TYR A 92 10.52 21.81 16.29
N PRO A 93 9.44 21.16 15.81
CA PRO A 93 8.26 21.85 15.26
C PRO A 93 7.46 22.68 16.27
N PHE A 94 7.69 22.52 17.58
CA PHE A 94 6.99 23.24 18.65
C PHE A 94 7.05 24.76 18.54
N ARG A 95 8.08 25.32 17.88
CA ARG A 95 8.27 26.76 17.67
C ARG A 95 7.33 27.40 16.63
N LEU A 96 6.57 26.61 15.88
CA LEU A 96 5.70 27.10 14.79
C LEU A 96 4.19 27.01 15.06
N ARG A 97 3.76 26.74 16.28
CA ARG A 97 2.43 26.17 16.56
C ARG A 97 1.26 26.82 15.79
N GLU A 98 0.54 25.99 15.02
CA GLU A 98 -0.76 26.26 14.40
C GLU A 98 -1.89 25.86 15.37
N GLY A 99 -2.68 26.82 15.85
CA GLY A 99 -3.96 26.56 16.54
C GLY A 99 -3.87 25.77 17.87
N THR A 100 -5.00 25.16 18.25
CA THR A 100 -5.23 24.51 19.56
C THR A 100 -4.64 23.11 19.71
N THR A 101 -3.93 22.60 18.69
CA THR A 101 -3.33 21.24 18.75
C THR A 101 -1.81 21.32 18.83
N ASN A 102 -1.22 20.46 19.67
CA ASN A 102 0.23 20.27 19.76
C ASN A 102 0.74 19.65 18.45
N SER A 103 0.99 20.42 17.38
CA SER A 103 1.57 19.83 16.17
C SER A 103 2.99 19.34 16.47
N LEU A 104 3.11 18.03 16.68
CA LEU A 104 4.37 17.31 16.92
C LEU A 104 5.16 17.07 15.62
N LEU A 105 4.67 17.55 14.47
CA LEU A 105 5.19 17.21 13.15
C LEU A 105 5.87 18.40 12.48
N GLY A 106 7.11 18.20 12.03
CA GLY A 106 7.83 19.10 11.13
C GLY A 106 7.63 18.67 9.68
N TYR A 107 7.23 19.60 8.82
CA TYR A 107 7.02 19.37 7.39
C TYR A 107 8.24 19.78 6.57
N ILE A 108 8.55 18.97 5.56
CA ILE A 108 9.69 19.16 4.65
C ILE A 108 9.15 19.12 3.23
N PHE A 109 9.38 20.18 2.46
CA PHE A 109 8.83 20.41 1.14
C PHE A 109 9.91 20.29 0.08
N ARG A 110 9.59 19.81 -1.12
CA ARG A 110 10.58 19.86 -2.23
C ARG A 110 10.86 21.27 -2.74
N SER A 111 9.96 22.22 -2.48
CA SER A 111 10.14 23.62 -2.86
C SER A 111 10.67 24.48 -1.70
N SER A 112 11.63 25.35 -1.98
CA SER A 112 12.14 26.36 -1.04
C SER A 112 11.13 27.45 -0.71
N SER A 113 10.07 27.59 -1.51
CA SER A 113 8.92 28.45 -1.18
C SER A 113 8.07 27.89 -0.04
N LEU A 114 8.36 26.68 0.47
CA LEU A 114 7.61 25.99 1.53
C LEU A 114 6.09 25.92 1.25
N SER A 115 5.68 26.01 -0.01
CA SER A 115 4.28 26.00 -0.41
C SER A 115 3.72 24.58 -0.35
N SER A 116 2.55 24.42 0.26
CA SER A 116 1.85 23.16 0.39
C SER A 116 1.21 22.72 -0.94
N SER A 117 1.90 21.83 -1.66
CA SER A 117 1.33 21.23 -2.88
C SER A 117 1.76 19.77 -3.06
N SER A 118 1.20 18.85 -2.28
CA SER A 118 1.33 17.37 -2.40
C SER A 118 2.73 16.75 -2.34
N ASP A 119 3.81 17.50 -2.62
CA ASP A 119 5.20 17.05 -2.73
C ASP A 119 6.01 17.43 -1.49
N SER A 120 5.69 16.74 -0.40
CA SER A 120 6.29 16.96 0.91
C SER A 120 6.34 15.66 1.72
N THR A 121 7.12 15.66 2.79
CA THR A 121 7.02 14.65 3.84
C THR A 121 6.94 15.34 5.21
N TYR A 122 6.81 14.53 6.26
CA TYR A 122 6.71 14.99 7.64
C TYR A 122 7.42 14.01 8.57
N MET A 123 7.86 14.53 9.72
CA MET A 123 8.53 13.76 10.76
C MET A 123 8.23 14.33 12.15
N PRO A 124 8.29 13.51 13.21
CA PRO A 124 8.08 13.99 14.56
C PRO A 124 9.27 14.84 15.05
N ALA A 125 9.07 15.52 16.18
CA ALA A 125 10.13 16.21 16.90
C ALA A 125 11.25 15.26 17.37
N TYR A 126 12.44 15.83 17.59
CA TYR A 126 13.60 15.18 18.21
C TYR A 126 14.24 14.05 17.41
N TYR A 127 14.25 14.19 16.09
CA TYR A 127 15.00 13.33 15.16
C TYR A 127 16.03 14.17 14.42
N ASP A 128 17.21 13.60 14.16
CA ASP A 128 18.22 14.22 13.33
C ASP A 128 17.88 14.15 11.84
N MET A 129 18.42 15.13 11.14
CA MET A 129 18.42 15.28 9.70
C MET A 129 19.80 15.76 9.29
N ARG A 130 20.17 15.46 8.04
CA ARG A 130 21.36 16.05 7.45
C ARG A 130 21.15 17.55 7.29
N TYR A 131 22.10 18.35 7.77
CA TYR A 131 22.21 19.74 7.35
C TYR A 131 22.82 19.80 5.95
N ILE A 132 22.15 20.48 5.01
CA ILE A 132 22.74 20.78 3.70
C ILE A 132 23.19 22.24 3.69
N GLU A 133 22.25 23.17 3.91
CA GLU A 133 22.51 24.60 3.92
C GLU A 133 21.36 25.35 4.58
N THR A 134 21.64 26.55 5.06
CA THR A 134 20.60 27.55 5.33
C THR A 134 20.46 28.42 4.09
N VAL A 135 19.28 28.40 3.47
CA VAL A 135 19.02 29.11 2.20
C VAL A 135 18.78 30.60 2.45
N SER A 136 18.04 30.91 3.51
CA SER A 136 17.71 32.30 3.86
C SER A 136 17.44 32.45 5.34
N TYR A 137 17.69 33.65 5.86
CA TYR A 137 17.31 34.06 7.20
C TYR A 137 16.98 35.56 7.21
N ASN A 138 15.79 35.91 7.70
CA ASN A 138 15.33 37.28 7.88
C ASN A 138 15.15 37.59 9.38
N PRO A 139 16.01 38.43 9.97
CA PRO A 139 15.96 38.72 11.40
C PRO A 139 14.79 39.62 11.79
N ASN A 140 14.20 40.33 10.82
CA ASN A 140 13.16 41.33 11.04
C ASN A 140 11.73 40.75 11.02
N GLN A 141 11.57 39.46 10.70
CA GLN A 141 10.27 38.80 10.67
C GLN A 141 9.95 38.11 12.00
N THR A 142 8.81 38.49 12.59
CA THR A 142 8.24 37.94 13.81
C THR A 142 7.54 36.61 13.54
N LEU A 143 7.66 35.66 14.49
CA LEU A 143 6.85 34.45 14.51
C LEU A 143 5.48 34.82 15.09
N VAL A 144 4.57 35.33 14.26
CA VAL A 144 3.24 35.75 14.74
C VAL A 144 2.17 34.96 14.01
N ASN A 145 1.60 33.97 14.70
CA ASN A 145 0.17 33.73 14.67
C ASN A 145 -0.37 34.34 15.97
N VAL A 146 -0.87 35.57 15.94
CA VAL A 146 -1.65 36.08 17.07
C VAL A 146 -3.12 35.91 16.68
N ASP A 147 -3.76 34.85 17.17
CA ASP A 147 -5.20 34.86 17.33
C ASP A 147 -5.51 35.89 18.44
N ILE A 148 -5.76 37.15 18.05
CA ILE A 148 -6.18 38.20 18.99
C ILE A 148 -7.64 37.92 19.35
N TYR A 149 -7.88 37.16 20.42
CA TYR A 149 -9.15 37.22 21.13
C TYR A 149 -9.12 38.45 22.04
N GLY A 150 -9.45 39.60 21.45
CA GLY A 150 -9.66 40.82 22.23
C GLY A 150 -10.95 40.70 23.02
N ASN A 151 -10.88 40.31 24.29
CA ASN A 151 -11.95 40.65 25.22
C ASN A 151 -11.92 42.16 25.41
N ILE A 152 -12.90 42.87 24.85
CA ILE A 152 -13.26 44.19 25.35
C ILE A 152 -14.07 43.93 26.61
N GLU A 153 -13.48 44.15 27.79
CA GLU A 153 -14.23 44.18 29.04
C GLU A 153 -15.32 45.27 28.91
N GLY A 154 -16.59 44.84 28.82
CA GLY A 154 -17.73 45.76 28.97
C GLY A 154 -18.93 45.61 28.02
N SER A 155 -18.95 44.71 27.03
CA SER A 155 -20.14 44.55 26.16
C SER A 155 -20.88 43.23 26.36
N THR A 156 -22.07 43.27 26.94
CA THR A 156 -23.01 42.13 27.07
C THR A 156 -23.83 41.87 25.79
N GLY A 157 -23.23 42.06 24.61
CA GLY A 157 -23.91 41.90 23.32
C GLY A 157 -23.02 41.18 22.32
N TYR A 158 -23.52 40.06 21.79
CA TYR A 158 -22.86 39.31 20.71
C TYR A 158 -23.09 40.05 19.39
N ASP A 159 -22.10 40.83 18.94
CA ASP A 159 -22.06 41.42 17.60
C ASP A 159 -21.03 40.68 16.73
N PRO A 160 -21.46 39.87 15.75
CA PRO A 160 -20.55 39.12 14.88
C PRO A 160 -19.76 40.00 13.89
N ALA A 161 -20.01 41.32 13.82
CA ALA A 161 -19.29 42.24 12.93
C ALA A 161 -17.97 42.80 13.50
N LEU A 162 -17.66 42.57 14.78
CA LEU A 162 -16.46 43.08 15.47
C LEU A 162 -15.29 42.07 15.59
N TYR A 163 -15.46 40.84 15.10
CA TYR A 163 -14.40 39.84 15.01
C TYR A 163 -13.80 39.81 13.60
N SER A 164 -12.76 40.62 13.34
CA SER A 164 -11.97 40.48 12.13
C SER A 164 -10.94 39.36 12.27
N TYR A 165 -11.26 38.21 11.68
CA TYR A 165 -10.34 37.10 11.53
C TYR A 165 -9.27 37.44 10.48
N THR A 166 -8.07 37.85 10.92
CA THR A 166 -6.94 38.05 10.01
C THR A 166 -5.95 36.91 10.22
N ARG A 167 -6.12 35.82 9.46
CA ARG A 167 -5.14 34.73 9.42
C ARG A 167 -3.96 35.20 8.57
N ASP A 168 -2.83 35.51 9.20
CA ASP A 168 -1.58 35.74 8.47
C ASP A 168 -1.10 34.38 7.93
N THR A 169 -1.23 34.18 6.61
CA THR A 169 -0.88 32.93 5.93
C THR A 169 0.62 32.79 5.65
N SER A 170 1.45 33.64 6.24
CA SER A 170 2.88 33.68 5.96
C SER A 170 3.74 32.74 6.80
N PHE A 171 3.50 31.43 6.67
CA PHE A 171 4.30 30.35 7.27
C PHE A 171 5.81 30.37 6.96
N ASN A 172 6.27 31.23 6.05
CA ASN A 172 7.52 31.09 5.30
C ASN A 172 8.60 32.12 5.65
N GLN A 173 8.38 32.98 6.63
CA GLN A 173 9.06 34.28 6.56
C GLN A 173 10.41 34.33 7.29
N ARG A 174 10.59 33.71 8.47
CA ARG A 174 11.88 33.85 9.20
C ARG A 174 13.10 33.27 8.49
N GLY A 175 12.98 32.19 7.74
CA GLY A 175 14.10 31.61 7.02
C GLY A 175 13.85 30.17 6.56
N VAL A 176 14.62 29.76 5.56
CA VAL A 176 14.50 28.46 4.91
C VAL A 176 15.80 27.69 5.10
N ILE A 177 15.70 26.45 5.53
CA ILE A 177 16.82 25.52 5.66
C ILE A 177 16.58 24.31 4.75
N ARG A 178 17.63 23.84 4.09
CA ARG A 178 17.62 22.65 3.26
C ARG A 178 18.21 21.48 4.03
N VAL A 179 17.49 20.37 4.03
CA VAL A 179 17.80 19.18 4.84
C VAL A 179 17.61 17.90 4.04
N GLU A 180 18.18 16.80 4.52
CA GLU A 180 17.89 15.44 4.05
C GLU A 180 17.43 14.58 5.23
N VAL A 181 16.28 13.91 5.07
CA VAL A 181 15.80 12.90 6.02
C VAL A 181 15.38 11.64 5.28
N SER A 182 15.96 10.50 5.64
CA SER A 182 15.61 9.19 5.07
C SER A 182 15.47 9.24 3.53
N GLY A 183 16.47 9.87 2.89
CA GLY A 183 16.60 10.09 1.44
C GLY A 183 15.81 11.25 0.85
N PHE A 184 14.85 11.84 1.58
CA PHE A 184 14.08 12.98 1.10
C PHE A 184 14.89 14.26 1.30
N VAL A 185 15.37 14.84 0.20
CA VAL A 185 16.01 16.15 0.19
C VAL A 185 14.96 17.23 -0.02
N GLY A 186 14.84 18.16 0.91
CA GLY A 186 13.87 19.24 0.82
C GLY A 186 14.19 20.42 1.72
N PHE A 187 13.18 21.27 1.89
CA PHE A 187 13.26 22.55 2.58
C PHE A 187 12.24 22.60 3.71
N MET A 188 12.62 23.21 4.81
CA MET A 188 11.75 23.46 5.95
C MET A 188 11.99 24.85 6.51
N ASN A 189 11.07 25.32 7.35
CA ASN A 189 11.24 26.59 8.06
C ASN A 189 12.31 26.41 9.15
N ILE A 190 13.31 27.30 9.16
CA ILE A 190 14.43 27.24 10.10
C ILE A 190 13.97 27.35 11.56
N ALA A 191 12.83 27.97 11.83
CA ALA A 191 12.28 28.04 13.18
C ALA A 191 11.86 26.67 13.72
N SER A 192 11.57 25.68 12.86
CA SER A 192 11.22 24.31 13.27
C SER A 192 12.43 23.44 13.61
N VAL A 193 13.63 23.99 13.74
CA VAL A 193 14.84 23.19 13.95
C VAL A 193 15.85 23.83 14.88
N ASP A 194 16.75 23.00 15.39
CA ASP A 194 18.05 23.45 15.91
C ASP A 194 19.19 22.93 15.05
N ILE A 195 20.10 23.82 14.67
CA ILE A 195 21.34 23.49 13.96
C ILE A 195 22.41 23.15 15.00
N ILE A 196 22.99 21.95 14.88
CA ILE A 196 23.97 21.42 15.82
C ILE A 196 25.29 21.21 15.06
N PRO A 197 26.31 22.05 15.30
CA PRO A 197 27.62 21.84 14.69
C PRO A 197 28.22 20.48 15.06
N ILE A 198 28.80 19.80 14.06
CA ILE A 198 29.37 18.45 14.24
C ILE A 198 30.47 18.43 15.32
N LYS A 199 31.21 19.54 15.47
CA LYS A 199 32.22 19.71 16.52
C LYS A 199 31.70 19.43 17.94
N TYR A 200 30.44 19.76 18.24
CA TYR A 200 29.84 19.47 19.55
C TYR A 200 29.66 17.95 19.77
N ILE A 201 29.37 17.21 18.71
CA ILE A 201 29.19 15.76 18.72
C ILE A 201 30.55 15.07 18.86
N GLU A 202 31.54 15.50 18.07
CA GLU A 202 32.92 14.98 18.11
C GLU A 202 33.57 15.13 19.48
N ASN A 203 33.35 16.27 20.15
CA ASN A 203 33.91 16.56 21.46
C ASN A 203 33.01 16.11 22.62
N ASN A 204 31.87 15.49 22.34
CA ASN A 204 30.89 15.04 23.34
C ASN A 204 30.50 16.17 24.31
N TRP A 205 30.37 17.39 23.79
CA TRP A 205 30.04 18.58 24.55
C TRP A 205 28.55 18.68 24.81
N THR A 206 28.21 19.13 26.01
CA THR A 206 26.83 19.35 26.41
C THR A 206 26.32 20.68 25.84
N ILE A 207 25.17 20.68 25.18
CA ILE A 207 24.56 21.88 24.59
C ILE A 207 23.11 22.06 25.05
N THR A 208 22.61 23.28 24.94
CA THR A 208 21.21 23.61 25.22
C THR A 208 20.43 23.71 23.90
N LEU A 209 19.33 22.98 23.79
CA LEU A 209 18.44 22.92 22.62
C LEU A 209 16.98 23.20 23.03
N GLY A 210 16.10 23.27 22.03
CA GLY A 210 14.66 23.43 22.25
C GLY A 210 14.29 24.80 22.82
N GLY A 211 13.20 24.85 23.59
CA GLY A 211 12.75 26.07 24.27
C GLY A 211 11.97 27.09 23.44
N LYS A 212 11.34 28.03 24.16
CA LYS A 212 10.52 29.15 23.66
C LYS A 212 11.34 30.22 22.95
N THR A 213 10.69 31.00 22.09
CA THR A 213 11.22 32.31 21.68
C THR A 213 11.13 33.32 22.82
N TYR A 214 11.97 34.37 22.78
CA TYR A 214 11.95 35.47 23.75
C TYR A 214 10.57 36.15 23.88
N LEU A 215 9.81 36.24 22.79
CA LEU A 215 8.46 36.84 22.78
C LEU A 215 7.41 35.94 23.48
N GLU A 216 7.55 34.62 23.37
CA GLU A 216 6.61 33.64 23.99
C GLU A 216 6.82 33.49 25.49
N THR A 217 8.02 33.82 25.99
CA THR A 217 8.29 33.96 27.43
C THR A 217 7.45 35.08 28.05
N GLN A 218 7.19 36.17 27.32
CA GLN A 218 6.36 37.28 27.79
C GLN A 218 4.86 36.93 27.86
N LEU A 219 4.41 35.92 27.09
CA LEU A 219 3.02 35.46 27.07
C LEU A 219 2.68 34.42 28.15
N ASN A 220 3.63 34.09 29.04
CA ASN A 220 3.44 33.28 30.26
C ASN A 220 2.75 31.90 30.08
N ARG A 221 2.91 31.29 28.90
CA ARG A 221 2.25 30.01 28.56
C ARG A 221 2.89 28.79 29.25
N GLN A 222 2.08 27.91 29.85
CA GLN A 222 2.53 26.75 30.65
C GLN A 222 2.60 25.42 29.86
N ASP A 223 2.20 25.40 28.59
CA ASP A 223 1.99 24.19 27.76
C ASP A 223 3.14 23.85 26.80
N GLN A 224 4.35 24.42 26.98
CA GLN A 224 5.48 24.28 26.04
C GLN A 224 6.78 23.81 26.72
N GLU A 225 7.56 22.99 26.01
CA GLU A 225 8.83 22.44 26.49
C GLU A 225 9.87 23.55 26.72
N GLN A 226 10.52 23.51 27.88
CA GLN A 226 11.60 24.44 28.25
C GLN A 226 12.90 24.09 27.52
N PRO A 227 13.85 25.03 27.36
CA PRO A 227 15.19 24.70 26.90
C PRO A 227 15.76 23.55 27.74
N TYR A 228 16.30 22.54 27.08
CA TYR A 228 16.86 21.36 27.74
C TYR A 228 18.31 21.15 27.33
N THR A 229 19.04 20.45 28.19
CA THR A 229 20.47 20.23 28.04
C THR A 229 20.73 18.80 27.61
N ILE A 230 21.54 18.60 26.58
CA ILE A 230 21.81 17.29 26.00
C ILE A 230 23.27 17.15 25.54
N ARG A 231 23.78 15.91 25.54
CA ARG A 231 24.97 15.53 24.77
C ARG A 231 24.50 14.99 23.42
N PRO A 232 24.66 15.74 22.32
CA PRO A 232 24.09 15.37 21.04
C PRO A 232 24.79 14.13 20.48
N ARG A 233 24.01 13.29 19.82
CA ARG A 233 24.46 12.11 19.06
C ARG A 233 23.70 12.08 17.74
N VAL A 234 24.14 11.23 16.82
CA VAL A 234 23.45 10.97 15.55
C VAL A 234 22.93 9.55 15.52
N ASN A 235 22.02 9.28 14.60
CA ASN A 235 21.73 7.90 14.24
C ASN A 235 22.95 7.25 13.59
N GLU A 236 23.16 5.97 13.87
CA GLU A 236 24.29 5.22 13.34
C GLU A 236 23.89 3.83 12.89
N TYR A 237 24.56 3.37 11.84
CA TYR A 237 24.47 2.01 11.35
C TYR A 237 25.68 1.23 11.83
N ARG A 238 25.45 -0.02 12.23
CA ARG A 238 26.50 -0.94 12.66
C ARG A 238 26.42 -2.19 11.81
N VAL A 239 27.54 -2.57 11.21
CA VAL A 239 27.67 -3.86 10.54
C VAL A 239 28.41 -4.81 11.44
N SER A 240 27.76 -5.91 11.80
CA SER A 240 28.34 -6.95 12.63
C SER A 240 27.94 -8.34 12.13
N THR A 241 28.76 -9.32 12.49
CA THR A 241 28.51 -10.74 12.20
C THR A 241 27.74 -11.34 13.37
N ASN A 242 26.58 -11.95 13.11
CA ASN A 242 25.80 -12.63 14.15
C ASN A 242 26.38 -14.03 14.45
N ALA A 243 25.79 -14.72 15.44
CA ALA A 243 26.26 -16.03 15.89
C ALA A 243 26.22 -17.12 14.79
N GLN A 244 25.39 -16.94 13.76
CA GLN A 244 25.27 -17.83 12.60
C GLN A 244 26.25 -17.48 11.46
N GLY A 245 27.16 -16.51 11.66
CA GLY A 245 28.12 -16.09 10.65
C GLY A 245 27.56 -15.14 9.59
N LEU A 246 26.29 -14.74 9.69
CA LEU A 246 25.68 -13.78 8.75
C LEU A 246 26.05 -12.36 9.15
N ARG A 247 26.41 -11.55 8.15
CA ARG A 247 26.72 -10.13 8.34
C ARG A 247 25.45 -9.31 8.16
N GLU A 248 25.13 -8.50 9.15
CA GLU A 248 23.88 -7.75 9.21
C GLU A 248 24.14 -6.27 9.47
N ILE A 249 23.30 -5.42 8.88
CA ILE A 249 23.25 -3.99 9.16
C ILE A 249 22.21 -3.78 10.26
N PHE A 250 22.63 -3.20 11.37
CA PHE A 250 21.78 -2.74 12.46
C PHE A 250 21.69 -1.22 12.39
N HIS A 251 20.52 -0.66 12.64
CA HIS A 251 20.33 0.78 12.73
C HIS A 251 19.90 1.14 14.15
N GLU A 252 20.65 2.05 14.77
CA GLU A 252 20.34 2.65 16.07
C GLU A 252 19.87 4.09 15.90
N ASN A 253 18.67 4.37 16.41
CA ASN A 253 18.07 5.70 16.37
C ASN A 253 18.31 6.44 17.70
N PHE A 254 18.60 7.73 17.65
CA PHE A 254 18.79 8.59 18.81
C PHE A 254 17.57 9.51 19.03
N SER A 255 17.28 9.83 20.29
CA SER A 255 16.23 10.78 20.68
C SER A 255 16.85 12.03 21.27
N PHE A 256 16.63 13.18 20.62
CA PHE A 256 17.05 14.48 21.17
C PHE A 256 16.21 14.94 22.37
N PHE A 257 15.09 14.28 22.67
CA PHE A 257 14.29 14.57 23.86
C PHE A 257 14.85 13.89 25.10
N SER A 258 15.03 12.56 25.03
CA SER A 258 15.44 11.77 26.19
C SER A 258 16.96 11.66 26.35
N GLY A 259 17.74 12.07 25.33
CA GLY A 259 19.19 11.88 25.31
C GLY A 259 19.61 10.40 25.21
N ASN A 260 18.68 9.52 24.87
CA ASN A 260 18.86 8.07 24.87
C ASN A 260 18.58 7.47 23.48
N SER A 261 19.07 6.24 23.28
CA SER A 261 18.71 5.40 22.14
C SER A 261 17.20 5.12 22.13
N ARG A 262 16.57 5.23 20.95
CA ARG A 262 15.19 4.77 20.67
C ARG A 262 15.14 3.27 20.36
N GLY A 263 16.26 2.57 20.54
CA GLY A 263 16.40 1.15 20.25
C GLY A 263 17.15 0.87 18.95
N THR A 264 17.63 -0.37 18.85
CA THR A 264 18.34 -0.91 17.69
C THR A 264 17.45 -1.96 17.01
N TYR A 265 17.46 -1.99 15.69
CA TYR A 265 16.79 -3.02 14.91
C TYR A 265 17.67 -3.46 13.74
N THR A 266 17.45 -4.69 13.27
CA THR A 266 18.09 -5.22 12.07
C THR A 266 17.46 -4.58 10.83
N TYR A 267 18.25 -3.89 10.02
CA TYR A 267 17.80 -3.32 8.75
C TYR A 267 17.81 -4.37 7.63
N GLY A 268 18.85 -5.18 7.54
CA GLY A 268 18.99 -6.22 6.52
C GLY A 268 20.38 -6.84 6.48
N PRO A 269 20.64 -7.73 5.51
CA PRO A 269 21.95 -8.34 5.36
C PRO A 269 22.95 -7.32 4.81
N ALA A 270 24.17 -7.31 5.33
CA ALA A 270 25.21 -6.42 4.86
C ALA A 270 25.80 -6.90 3.53
N PRO A 271 25.95 -6.03 2.52
CA PRO A 271 26.61 -6.40 1.28
C PRO A 271 28.10 -6.67 1.52
N THR A 272 28.72 -7.46 0.65
CA THR A 272 30.12 -7.88 0.78
C THR A 272 31.10 -6.70 0.80
N TRP A 273 30.80 -5.63 0.08
CA TRP A 273 31.61 -4.41 -0.01
C TRP A 273 31.49 -3.48 1.21
N LEU A 274 30.50 -3.67 2.09
CA LEU A 274 30.34 -2.86 3.31
C LEU A 274 30.93 -3.64 4.49
N PRO A 275 32.14 -3.35 5.01
CA PRO A 275 32.81 -4.15 6.03
C PRO A 275 32.20 -4.00 7.43
N ASN A 276 32.60 -4.83 8.39
CA ASN A 276 32.14 -4.69 9.78
C ASN A 276 32.65 -3.36 10.36
N GLY A 277 31.78 -2.60 11.00
CA GLY A 277 32.12 -1.24 11.45
C GLY A 277 30.90 -0.39 11.79
N ARG A 278 31.17 0.87 12.13
CA ARG A 278 30.16 1.92 12.34
C ARG A 278 30.11 2.82 11.11
N TYR A 279 28.90 3.20 10.71
CA TYR A 279 28.65 4.02 9.53
C TYR A 279 27.52 5.03 9.76
N TYR A 280 27.49 6.05 8.92
CA TYR A 280 26.47 7.09 8.90
C TYR A 280 25.79 7.12 7.54
N SER A 281 24.47 7.33 7.53
CA SER A 281 23.68 7.43 6.32
C SER A 281 22.35 8.14 6.60
N TYR A 282 21.99 9.12 5.76
CA TYR A 282 20.69 9.79 5.83
C TYR A 282 19.67 9.26 4.81
N ASP A 283 20.03 8.26 4.00
CA ASP A 283 19.11 7.63 3.03
C ASP A 283 18.98 6.11 3.20
N GLY A 284 19.85 5.50 4.00
CA GLY A 284 19.93 4.05 4.18
C GLY A 284 20.52 3.30 2.99
N ILE A 285 20.99 4.02 1.97
CA ILE A 285 21.51 3.47 0.71
C ILE A 285 23.01 3.69 0.61
N ARG A 286 23.47 4.93 0.86
CA ARG A 286 24.87 5.34 0.77
C ARG A 286 25.44 5.48 2.17
N PHE A 287 26.55 4.80 2.43
CA PHE A 287 27.17 4.72 3.76
C PHE A 287 28.50 5.47 3.78
N TYR A 288 28.76 6.13 4.91
CA TYR A 288 29.95 6.94 5.15
C TYR A 288 30.62 6.52 6.45
N SER A 289 31.95 6.58 6.49
CA SER A 289 32.74 6.26 7.68
C SER A 289 32.90 7.44 8.65
N ASP A 290 32.53 8.64 8.21
CA ASP A 290 32.66 9.90 8.93
C ASP A 290 31.33 10.66 9.04
N LEU A 291 31.19 11.48 10.09
CA LEU A 291 29.99 12.27 10.36
C LEU A 291 29.72 13.35 9.31
N ASP A 292 30.77 13.87 8.66
CA ASP A 292 30.64 14.90 7.61
C ASP A 292 30.15 14.34 6.28
N LEU A 293 30.06 13.00 6.15
CA LEU A 293 29.71 12.30 4.91
C LEU A 293 30.67 12.62 3.76
N LYS A 294 31.98 12.76 4.06
CA LYS A 294 33.04 13.03 3.06
C LYS A 294 33.76 11.76 2.62
N GLN A 295 33.69 10.68 3.39
CA GLN A 295 34.36 9.41 3.16
C GLN A 295 33.32 8.32 2.86
N PRO A 296 32.77 8.27 1.63
CA PRO A 296 31.83 7.24 1.23
C PRO A 296 32.51 5.86 1.22
N VAL A 297 31.75 4.84 1.58
CA VAL A 297 32.17 3.45 1.37
C VAL A 297 31.98 3.10 -0.11
N LEU A 298 33.03 2.55 -0.73
CA LEU A 298 33.05 2.25 -2.15
C LEU A 298 32.79 0.75 -2.41
N ASN A 299 32.16 0.46 -3.56
CA ASN A 299 32.04 -0.87 -4.13
C ASN A 299 32.79 -0.88 -5.47
N ASN A 300 33.90 -1.63 -5.54
CA ASN A 300 34.75 -1.70 -6.74
C ASN A 300 35.22 -0.33 -7.29
N GLY A 301 35.49 0.63 -6.41
CA GLY A 301 35.94 1.98 -6.77
C GLY A 301 34.82 2.98 -7.06
N GLU A 302 33.57 2.53 -7.15
CA GLU A 302 32.39 3.39 -7.29
C GLU A 302 31.66 3.57 -5.95
N LEU A 303 30.78 4.57 -5.86
CA LEU A 303 29.97 4.80 -4.66
C LEU A 303 29.10 3.57 -4.36
N GLY A 304 29.27 2.97 -3.18
CA GLY A 304 28.47 1.83 -2.76
C GLY A 304 27.02 2.22 -2.49
N GLU A 305 26.09 1.55 -3.16
CA GLU A 305 24.65 1.71 -2.95
C GLU A 305 24.02 0.39 -2.48
N TYR A 306 23.34 0.43 -1.35
CA TYR A 306 22.62 -0.70 -0.78
C TYR A 306 21.11 -0.43 -0.78
N TYR A 307 20.41 -1.05 -1.72
CA TYR A 307 18.95 -1.03 -1.71
C TYR A 307 18.44 -2.25 -0.95
N GLN A 308 18.01 -2.10 0.30
CA GLN A 308 17.46 -3.24 1.05
C GLN A 308 16.27 -3.85 0.29
N TYR A 309 16.38 -5.14 -0.07
CA TYR A 309 15.46 -5.82 -0.99
C TYR A 309 13.97 -5.61 -0.66
N PHE A 310 13.54 -5.92 0.56
CA PHE A 310 12.14 -5.78 0.99
C PHE A 310 11.70 -4.32 1.16
N ALA A 311 12.63 -3.38 1.40
CA ALA A 311 12.29 -1.95 1.41
C ALA A 311 11.92 -1.45 0.01
N TYR A 312 12.51 -2.03 -1.04
CA TYR A 312 12.31 -1.61 -2.43
C TYR A 312 11.57 -2.62 -3.31
N LEU A 313 11.08 -3.72 -2.73
CA LEU A 313 10.24 -4.71 -3.40
C LEU A 313 8.84 -4.13 -3.66
N PRO A 314 8.37 -4.07 -4.92
CA PRO A 314 7.01 -3.62 -5.23
C PRO A 314 5.93 -4.47 -4.55
N PHE A 315 4.90 -3.83 -4.01
CA PHE A 315 3.76 -4.51 -3.37
C PHE A 315 2.98 -5.40 -4.34
N ARG A 316 3.00 -5.12 -5.65
CA ARG A 316 2.41 -5.98 -6.70
C ARG A 316 3.26 -7.21 -7.06
N SER A 317 4.29 -7.51 -6.28
CA SER A 317 4.96 -8.82 -6.29
C SER A 317 4.21 -9.83 -5.41
N THR A 318 4.72 -11.05 -5.33
CA THR A 318 4.20 -12.09 -4.44
C THR A 318 5.31 -12.74 -3.61
N SER A 319 4.99 -13.11 -2.37
CA SER A 319 5.79 -13.97 -1.51
C SER A 319 5.51 -15.43 -1.82
N ASN A 320 6.54 -16.27 -1.77
CA ASN A 320 6.41 -17.73 -1.85
C ASN A 320 6.23 -18.38 -0.46
N ILE A 321 6.16 -17.58 0.61
CA ILE A 321 5.99 -18.05 1.98
C ILE A 321 4.52 -18.43 2.21
N THR A 322 4.30 -19.61 2.81
CA THR A 322 2.95 -20.11 3.13
C THR A 322 2.45 -19.57 4.47
N GLY A 323 1.13 -19.65 4.69
CA GLY A 323 0.53 -19.23 5.97
C GLY A 323 1.12 -19.96 7.17
N ALA A 324 1.32 -21.28 7.04
CA ALA A 324 1.93 -22.10 8.09
C ALA A 324 3.39 -21.69 8.38
N GLN A 325 4.14 -21.22 7.37
CA GLN A 325 5.50 -20.72 7.58
C GLN A 325 5.52 -19.36 8.28
N PHE A 326 4.54 -18.48 8.01
CA PHE A 326 4.36 -17.25 8.80
C PHE A 326 4.02 -17.57 10.26
N ASP A 327 3.11 -18.51 10.49
CA ASP A 327 2.73 -18.95 11.84
C ASP A 327 3.94 -19.55 12.58
N ALA A 328 4.73 -20.39 11.90
CA ALA A 328 5.96 -20.96 12.46
C ALA A 328 6.99 -19.89 12.85
N PHE A 329 7.09 -18.79 12.09
CA PHE A 329 7.96 -17.68 12.47
C PHE A 329 7.45 -16.96 13.73
N LEU A 330 6.15 -16.71 13.83
CA LEU A 330 5.53 -16.05 14.98
C LEU A 330 5.72 -16.86 16.26
N GLU A 331 5.54 -18.17 16.18
CA GLU A 331 5.81 -19.12 17.27
C GLU A 331 7.29 -19.11 17.67
N ASN A 332 8.20 -19.08 16.70
CA ASN A 332 9.64 -18.98 16.95
C ASN A 332 10.05 -17.66 17.65
N VAL A 333 9.26 -16.59 17.52
CA VAL A 333 9.43 -15.34 18.29
C VAL A 333 8.57 -15.27 19.54
N ALA A 334 8.20 -16.44 20.09
CA ALA A 334 7.58 -16.70 21.39
C ALA A 334 6.06 -16.46 21.53
N PHE A 335 5.31 -16.40 20.43
CA PHE A 335 3.84 -16.26 20.47
C PHE A 335 3.16 -17.52 19.96
N THR A 336 2.69 -18.35 20.90
CA THR A 336 2.17 -19.71 20.63
C THR A 336 0.71 -19.89 21.03
N THR A 337 0.03 -18.82 21.44
CA THR A 337 -1.39 -18.85 21.85
C THR A 337 -2.13 -17.60 21.37
N LEU A 338 -3.46 -17.61 21.41
CA LEU A 338 -4.29 -16.42 21.13
C LEU A 338 -4.25 -15.39 22.27
N SER A 339 -4.05 -15.84 23.51
CA SER A 339 -4.14 -14.99 24.71
C SER A 339 -3.11 -15.38 25.77
N GLY A 340 -2.93 -14.52 26.77
CA GLY A 340 -1.95 -14.69 27.85
C GLY A 340 -0.57 -14.11 27.51
N ALA A 341 0.45 -14.48 28.31
CA ALA A 341 1.81 -13.94 28.16
C ALA A 341 2.49 -14.31 26.82
N GLN A 342 2.08 -15.43 26.22
CA GLN A 342 2.50 -15.88 24.88
C GLN A 342 1.40 -15.61 23.82
N GLY A 343 0.41 -14.79 24.18
CA GLY A 343 -0.76 -14.49 23.36
C GLY A 343 -0.47 -13.49 22.27
N SER A 344 -1.00 -13.74 21.06
CA SER A 344 -0.99 -12.79 19.95
C SER A 344 -2.28 -12.87 19.15
N ALA A 345 -2.84 -11.72 18.77
CA ALA A 345 -3.94 -11.64 17.82
C ALA A 345 -3.55 -12.13 16.41
N MET A 346 -2.24 -12.28 16.13
CA MET A 346 -1.74 -12.83 14.87
C MET A 346 -1.52 -14.35 14.92
N TYR A 347 -1.79 -15.02 16.04
CA TYR A 347 -1.58 -16.46 16.16
C TYR A 347 -2.51 -17.23 15.21
N LYS A 348 -1.92 -18.05 14.33
CA LYS A 348 -2.60 -18.84 13.29
C LYS A 348 -3.37 -18.03 12.24
N THR A 349 -2.94 -16.81 11.96
CA THR A 349 -3.57 -15.94 10.94
C THR A 349 -2.78 -15.85 9.65
N GLY A 350 -1.62 -16.52 9.53
CA GLY A 350 -0.74 -16.45 8.37
C GLY A 350 -1.44 -16.74 7.03
N VAL A 351 -2.45 -17.61 7.03
CA VAL A 351 -3.26 -17.93 5.83
C VAL A 351 -3.92 -16.69 5.23
N HIS A 352 -4.45 -15.78 6.04
CA HIS A 352 -5.17 -14.60 5.56
C HIS A 352 -4.27 -13.61 4.82
N PHE A 353 -2.97 -13.57 5.13
CA PHE A 353 -2.01 -12.73 4.41
C PHE A 353 -1.71 -13.29 3.02
N VAL A 354 -1.58 -14.62 2.92
CA VAL A 354 -1.42 -15.31 1.63
C VAL A 354 -2.68 -15.14 0.79
N ASP A 355 -3.86 -15.29 1.41
CA ASP A 355 -5.13 -15.07 0.72
C ASP A 355 -5.26 -13.63 0.21
N ALA A 356 -4.96 -12.64 1.05
CA ALA A 356 -4.99 -11.23 0.65
C ALA A 356 -3.99 -10.93 -0.49
N GLN A 357 -2.85 -11.63 -0.54
CA GLN A 357 -1.94 -11.53 -1.67
C GLN A 357 -2.58 -11.99 -2.98
N HIS A 358 -3.20 -13.17 -2.98
CA HIS A 358 -3.80 -13.72 -4.18
C HIS A 358 -5.07 -12.97 -4.61
N LEU A 359 -5.90 -12.56 -3.65
CA LEU A 359 -7.15 -11.86 -3.93
C LEU A 359 -6.95 -10.38 -4.28
N LEU A 360 -6.08 -9.68 -3.54
CA LEU A 360 -5.98 -8.20 -3.58
C LEU A 360 -4.66 -7.70 -4.16
N GLY A 361 -3.77 -8.62 -4.51
CA GLY A 361 -2.52 -8.34 -5.23
C GLY A 361 -1.48 -7.61 -4.38
N MET A 362 -1.41 -7.88 -3.08
CA MET A 362 -0.47 -7.25 -2.15
C MET A 362 0.47 -8.29 -1.55
N ASN A 363 1.77 -8.15 -1.74
CA ASN A 363 2.79 -9.10 -1.28
C ASN A 363 2.61 -9.48 0.21
N ALA A 364 2.45 -10.78 0.48
CA ALA A 364 2.09 -11.32 1.80
C ALA A 364 3.17 -11.05 2.86
N ILE A 365 4.46 -11.22 2.56
CA ILE A 365 5.53 -10.97 3.55
C ILE A 365 5.59 -9.48 3.92
N LEU A 366 5.35 -8.57 2.98
CA LEU A 366 5.34 -7.14 3.26
C LEU A 366 4.16 -6.75 4.16
N VAL A 367 2.95 -7.24 3.86
CA VAL A 367 1.76 -6.97 4.69
C VAL A 367 1.86 -7.64 6.06
N TYR A 368 2.42 -8.85 6.15
CA TYR A 368 2.69 -9.53 7.42
C TYR A 368 3.72 -8.77 8.26
N ALA A 369 4.82 -8.32 7.66
CA ALA A 369 5.83 -7.50 8.33
C ALA A 369 5.28 -6.17 8.83
N MET A 370 4.38 -5.53 8.07
CA MET A 370 3.61 -4.38 8.53
C MET A 370 2.76 -4.72 9.75
N ALA A 371 1.99 -5.80 9.72
CA ALA A 371 1.18 -6.22 10.86
C ALA A 371 2.02 -6.47 12.11
N LEU A 372 3.17 -7.17 12.00
CA LEU A 372 4.09 -7.38 13.12
C LEU A 372 4.57 -6.05 13.73
N HIS A 373 4.88 -5.07 12.87
CA HIS A 373 5.38 -3.78 13.32
C HIS A 373 4.28 -2.95 14.00
N GLU A 374 3.16 -2.75 13.32
CA GLU A 374 2.07 -1.85 13.75
C GLU A 374 1.35 -2.35 15.00
N SER A 375 1.24 -3.67 15.17
CA SER A 375 0.55 -4.27 16.32
C SER A 375 1.47 -4.73 17.45
N GLY A 376 2.79 -4.53 17.32
CA GLY A 376 3.76 -5.05 18.27
C GLY A 376 3.86 -6.58 18.30
N ARG A 377 3.63 -7.24 17.16
CA ARG A 377 3.47 -8.71 16.97
C ARG A 377 2.12 -9.24 17.46
N GLY A 378 1.07 -8.45 17.29
CA GLY A 378 -0.32 -8.79 17.63
C GLY A 378 -0.67 -8.60 19.11
N THR A 379 0.15 -7.89 19.87
CA THR A 379 -0.03 -7.72 21.33
C THR A 379 -0.57 -6.35 21.72
N SER A 380 -0.69 -5.41 20.78
CA SER A 380 -1.22 -4.08 21.10
C SER A 380 -2.67 -4.15 21.57
N SER A 381 -3.08 -3.21 22.41
CA SER A 381 -4.47 -3.13 22.89
C SER A 381 -5.48 -2.98 21.74
N LEU A 382 -5.08 -2.34 20.63
CA LEU A 382 -5.92 -2.23 19.43
C LEU A 382 -6.06 -3.58 18.71
N ALA A 383 -4.98 -4.36 18.61
CA ALA A 383 -5.02 -5.68 18.01
C ALA A 383 -5.91 -6.64 18.83
N LEU A 384 -5.71 -6.67 20.14
CA LEU A 384 -6.40 -7.60 21.04
C LEU A 384 -7.88 -7.24 21.26
N ASN A 385 -8.21 -5.95 21.41
CA ASN A 385 -9.57 -5.53 21.78
C ASN A 385 -10.42 -5.05 20.61
N LYS A 386 -9.81 -4.66 19.49
CA LYS A 386 -10.50 -4.08 18.32
C LYS A 386 -10.23 -4.82 17.02
N ASN A 387 -9.52 -5.95 17.08
CA ASN A 387 -9.04 -6.68 15.90
C ASN A 387 -8.25 -5.79 14.92
N ASN A 388 -7.60 -4.73 15.39
CA ASN A 388 -6.98 -3.72 14.54
C ASN A 388 -5.47 -3.86 14.55
N LEU A 389 -4.94 -4.60 13.57
CA LEU A 389 -3.49 -4.88 13.47
C LEU A 389 -2.67 -3.70 12.97
N PHE A 390 -3.29 -2.73 12.29
CA PHE A 390 -2.59 -1.69 11.53
C PHE A 390 -2.83 -0.26 12.05
N GLY A 391 -3.44 -0.12 13.24
CA GLY A 391 -3.67 1.18 13.89
C GLY A 391 -4.68 2.08 13.17
N TRP A 392 -5.57 1.53 12.35
CA TRP A 392 -6.54 2.33 11.58
C TRP A 392 -7.44 3.20 12.46
N GLY A 393 -7.59 4.48 12.10
CA GLY A 393 -8.47 5.42 12.77
C GLY A 393 -8.01 5.90 14.15
N ALA A 394 -6.86 5.44 14.65
CA ALA A 394 -6.30 5.90 15.91
C ALA A 394 -5.79 7.34 15.74
N LYS A 395 -6.49 8.32 16.32
CA LYS A 395 -6.02 9.71 16.39
C LYS A 395 -5.34 9.96 17.72
N ASP A 396 -4.22 10.67 17.72
CA ASP A 396 -3.41 10.96 18.92
C ASP A 396 -4.20 11.62 20.07
N ALA A 397 -5.27 12.36 19.76
CA ALA A 397 -6.13 13.01 20.75
C ALA A 397 -7.20 12.08 21.37
N ASN A 398 -7.53 10.96 20.73
CA ASN A 398 -8.52 10.00 21.24
C ASN A 398 -8.34 8.59 20.63
N PRO A 399 -7.49 7.74 21.23
CA PRO A 399 -7.29 6.35 20.79
C PRO A 399 -8.58 5.50 20.79
N SER A 400 -9.61 5.94 21.51
CA SER A 400 -10.93 5.29 21.56
C SER A 400 -11.67 5.35 20.22
N ASP A 401 -11.31 6.29 19.33
CA ASP A 401 -11.89 6.44 17.98
C ASP A 401 -11.24 5.50 16.95
N ALA A 402 -10.23 4.70 17.35
CA ALA A 402 -9.65 3.70 16.47
C ALA A 402 -10.70 2.72 15.96
N TYR A 403 -10.62 2.40 14.66
CA TYR A 403 -11.58 1.53 14.00
C TYR A 403 -11.58 0.13 14.62
N MET A 404 -12.76 -0.45 14.77
CA MET A 404 -12.96 -1.81 15.24
C MET A 404 -13.35 -2.67 14.04
N PHE A 405 -12.56 -3.72 13.79
CA PHE A 405 -12.85 -4.68 12.74
C PHE A 405 -13.66 -5.85 13.30
N GLU A 406 -14.49 -6.46 12.45
CA GLU A 406 -15.25 -7.66 12.80
C GLU A 406 -14.32 -8.81 13.21
N SER A 407 -13.18 -8.96 12.54
CA SER A 407 -12.17 -9.98 12.82
C SER A 407 -10.77 -9.54 12.42
N ILE A 408 -9.75 -10.29 12.84
CA ILE A 408 -8.37 -10.09 12.39
C ILE A 408 -8.26 -10.29 10.87
N ALA A 409 -8.99 -11.26 10.31
CA ALA A 409 -9.05 -11.46 8.88
C ALA A 409 -9.59 -10.21 8.16
N SER A 410 -10.70 -9.63 8.64
CA SER A 410 -11.26 -8.38 8.10
C SER A 410 -10.24 -7.25 8.12
N SER A 411 -9.49 -7.11 9.23
CA SER A 411 -8.42 -6.11 9.33
C SER A 411 -7.35 -6.28 8.24
N ILE A 412 -6.95 -7.52 7.94
CA ILE A 412 -5.96 -7.83 6.91
C ILE A 412 -6.49 -7.51 5.50
N TYR A 413 -7.69 -7.99 5.17
CA TYR A 413 -8.27 -7.79 3.84
C TYR A 413 -8.61 -6.33 3.55
N GLU A 414 -9.17 -5.59 4.52
CA GLU A 414 -9.42 -4.16 4.36
C GLU A 414 -8.13 -3.36 4.29
N HIS A 415 -7.11 -3.74 5.07
CA HIS A 415 -5.79 -3.14 4.97
C HIS A 415 -5.21 -3.24 3.56
N ALA A 416 -5.15 -4.45 3.01
CA ALA A 416 -4.64 -4.71 1.67
C ALA A 416 -5.53 -4.08 0.57
N GLY A 417 -6.84 -4.31 0.65
CA GLY A 417 -7.80 -4.00 -0.41
C GLY A 417 -8.22 -2.54 -0.46
N ILE A 418 -8.18 -1.82 0.67
CA ILE A 418 -8.66 -0.44 0.77
C ILE A 418 -7.51 0.51 1.14
N ASN A 419 -6.74 0.28 2.22
CA ASN A 419 -5.66 1.23 2.60
C ASN A 419 -4.59 1.27 1.52
N LEU A 420 -3.94 0.12 1.31
CA LEU A 420 -2.73 0.06 0.50
C LEU A 420 -3.05 0.37 -0.95
N ARG A 421 -4.23 -0.06 -1.44
CA ARG A 421 -4.73 0.35 -2.75
C ARG A 421 -4.84 1.87 -2.92
N GLY A 422 -5.20 2.61 -1.87
CA GLY A 422 -5.17 4.07 -1.86
C GLY A 422 -3.76 4.64 -2.03
N TYR A 423 -2.76 4.08 -1.33
CA TYR A 423 -1.36 4.47 -1.50
C TYR A 423 -0.77 4.05 -2.86
N MET A 424 -1.34 3.04 -3.51
CA MET A 424 -0.99 2.61 -4.87
C MET A 424 -1.61 3.49 -5.97
N ASN A 425 -2.61 4.32 -5.65
CA ASN A 425 -3.32 5.13 -6.63
C ASN A 425 -2.46 6.33 -7.07
N PRO A 426 -2.04 6.43 -8.35
CA PRO A 426 -1.19 7.52 -8.82
C PRO A 426 -1.84 8.91 -8.75
N THR A 427 -3.16 9.01 -8.59
CA THR A 427 -3.87 10.29 -8.42
C THR A 427 -4.00 10.72 -6.96
N ASP A 428 -3.71 9.82 -6.00
CA ASP A 428 -3.75 10.14 -4.57
C ASP A 428 -2.52 10.98 -4.17
N TRP A 429 -2.72 11.99 -3.32
CA TRP A 429 -1.65 12.84 -2.82
C TRP A 429 -0.65 12.06 -1.93
N ARG A 430 -1.06 10.89 -1.43
CA ARG A 430 -0.22 9.98 -0.63
C ARG A 430 0.70 9.11 -1.48
N HIS A 431 0.49 9.04 -2.80
CA HIS A 431 1.24 8.15 -3.67
C HIS A 431 2.63 8.69 -3.99
N PHE A 432 3.66 8.03 -3.44
CA PHE A 432 5.09 8.30 -3.64
C PHE A 432 5.86 7.07 -4.17
N GLY A 433 5.15 6.04 -4.61
CA GLY A 433 5.73 4.78 -5.08
C GLY A 433 4.90 3.58 -4.63
N GLN A 434 5.31 2.40 -5.07
CA GLN A 434 4.63 1.13 -4.80
C GLN A 434 5.43 0.19 -3.89
N VAL A 435 6.30 0.75 -3.07
CA VAL A 435 7.20 0.03 -2.17
C VAL A 435 7.03 0.55 -0.76
N VAL A 436 7.49 -0.20 0.23
CA VAL A 436 7.56 0.26 1.64
C VAL A 436 8.44 1.52 1.71
N GLY A 437 9.66 1.41 1.19
CA GLY A 437 10.57 2.50 0.89
C GLY A 437 11.07 3.32 2.09
N ASN A 438 11.40 4.57 1.81
CA ASN A 438 11.92 5.56 2.75
C ASN A 438 11.15 6.88 2.60
N LYS A 439 11.62 7.97 3.19
CA LYS A 439 10.91 9.26 3.07
C LYS A 439 10.94 9.82 1.65
N ASN A 440 11.87 9.37 0.79
CA ASN A 440 11.98 9.83 -0.60
C ASN A 440 11.02 9.13 -1.56
N ASN A 441 10.75 7.85 -1.31
CA ASN A 441 10.08 6.94 -2.22
C ASN A 441 9.30 5.89 -1.44
N GLY A 442 8.09 5.57 -1.89
CA GLY A 442 7.23 4.57 -1.29
C GLY A 442 6.35 5.08 -0.17
N PHE A 443 5.69 4.14 0.52
CA PHE A 443 4.64 4.41 1.49
C PHE A 443 5.14 5.26 2.67
N ASN A 444 6.37 5.04 3.14
CA ASN A 444 6.94 5.76 4.28
C ASN A 444 6.93 7.31 4.11
N THR A 445 6.95 7.80 2.87
CA THR A 445 6.84 9.24 2.58
C THR A 445 5.61 9.88 3.23
N LYS A 446 4.47 9.15 3.25
CA LYS A 446 3.17 9.68 3.71
C LYS A 446 2.43 8.81 4.72
N TYR A 447 2.85 7.55 4.92
CA TYR A 447 2.17 6.57 5.78
C TYR A 447 2.45 6.79 7.26
N ALA A 448 3.71 7.02 7.63
CA ALA A 448 4.12 7.16 9.03
C ALA A 448 4.95 8.44 9.22
N SER A 449 4.90 9.02 10.42
CA SER A 449 5.78 10.13 10.79
C SER A 449 7.22 9.66 11.04
N ASP A 450 7.41 8.43 11.54
CA ASP A 450 8.73 7.83 11.75
C ASP A 450 9.53 7.74 10.44
N PRO A 451 10.66 8.47 10.30
CA PRO A 451 11.45 8.47 9.07
C PRO A 451 12.02 7.09 8.70
N TYR A 452 12.12 6.16 9.65
CA TYR A 452 12.68 4.84 9.44
C TYR A 452 11.65 3.71 9.52
N TRP A 453 10.35 4.05 9.50
CA TRP A 453 9.26 3.06 9.45
C TRP A 453 9.52 1.98 8.40
N GLY A 454 9.85 2.38 7.18
CA GLY A 454 10.05 1.43 6.09
C GLY A 454 11.27 0.52 6.26
N GLN A 455 12.33 1.01 6.92
CA GLN A 455 13.49 0.17 7.28
C GLN A 455 13.11 -0.90 8.32
N LYS A 456 12.25 -0.56 9.28
CA LYS A 456 11.77 -1.48 10.32
C LYS A 456 10.87 -2.57 9.73
N ILE A 457 9.98 -2.22 8.80
CA ILE A 457 9.17 -3.19 8.05
C ILE A 457 10.06 -4.14 7.24
N ALA A 458 11.00 -3.57 6.48
CA ALA A 458 11.93 -4.36 5.67
C ALA A 458 12.84 -5.28 6.53
N GLY A 459 13.21 -4.82 7.73
CA GLY A 459 13.91 -5.61 8.74
C GLY A 459 13.10 -6.79 9.27
N TRP A 460 11.79 -6.62 9.48
CA TRP A 460 10.89 -7.73 9.82
C TRP A 460 10.79 -8.74 8.68
N ALA A 461 10.54 -8.28 7.46
CA ALA A 461 10.48 -9.15 6.28
C ALA A 461 11.77 -9.96 6.11
N TYR A 462 12.94 -9.32 6.24
CA TYR A 462 14.23 -10.01 6.22
C TYR A 462 14.38 -11.07 7.33
N ARG A 463 13.92 -10.78 8.55
CA ARG A 463 14.02 -11.74 9.66
C ARG A 463 13.12 -12.96 9.47
N ILE A 464 11.91 -12.76 8.93
CA ILE A 464 11.00 -13.86 8.55
C ILE A 464 11.69 -14.72 7.49
N ASP A 465 12.14 -14.09 6.41
CA ASP A 465 12.71 -14.80 5.28
C ASP A 465 14.00 -15.53 5.64
N ARG A 466 14.86 -14.91 6.46
CA ARG A 466 16.07 -15.56 7.01
C ARG A 466 15.75 -16.81 7.83
N TYR A 467 14.72 -16.76 8.68
CA TYR A 467 14.29 -17.93 9.45
C TYR A 467 13.86 -19.09 8.53
N LEU A 468 13.32 -18.76 7.36
CA LEU A 468 12.86 -19.72 6.35
C LEU A 468 13.92 -20.06 5.30
N ASN A 469 15.19 -19.72 5.53
CA ASN A 469 16.31 -19.95 4.61
C ASN A 469 16.25 -19.16 3.28
N PHE A 470 15.82 -17.91 3.36
CA PHE A 470 15.83 -16.93 2.26
C PHE A 470 15.01 -17.38 1.05
N ILE A 471 13.73 -17.69 1.27
CA ILE A 471 12.79 -18.09 0.21
C ILE A 471 12.59 -16.94 -0.78
N ASP A 472 12.39 -15.71 -0.28
CA ASP A 472 11.99 -14.56 -1.08
C ASP A 472 13.10 -13.53 -1.34
N TYR A 473 14.16 -13.51 -0.52
CA TYR A 473 15.23 -12.52 -0.65
C TYR A 473 15.90 -12.57 -2.04
N ASN A 474 15.93 -11.43 -2.72
CA ASN A 474 16.42 -11.27 -4.10
C ASN A 474 15.76 -12.23 -5.11
N TYR A 475 14.51 -12.66 -4.87
CA TYR A 475 13.77 -13.53 -5.77
C TYR A 475 13.43 -12.82 -7.10
N TYR A 476 12.89 -11.60 -7.01
CA TYR A 476 12.61 -10.76 -8.19
C TYR A 476 13.73 -9.76 -8.45
N PRO A 477 14.20 -9.61 -9.70
CA PRO A 477 14.98 -8.44 -10.07
C PRO A 477 14.09 -7.19 -10.00
N ILE A 478 14.60 -6.11 -9.40
CA ILE A 478 13.85 -4.85 -9.26
C ILE A 478 14.37 -3.84 -10.27
N ILE A 479 13.47 -3.31 -11.09
CA ILE A 479 13.74 -2.27 -12.07
C ILE A 479 13.50 -0.92 -11.41
N MET A 480 14.54 -0.09 -11.35
CA MET A 480 14.49 1.28 -10.88
C MET A 480 14.48 2.23 -12.08
N VAL A 481 13.39 2.94 -12.27
CA VAL A 481 13.23 3.98 -13.31
C VAL A 481 13.57 5.35 -12.71
N ASN A 482 14.48 6.07 -13.36
CA ASN A 482 14.98 7.39 -12.94
C ASN A 482 14.67 8.50 -13.94
N ASP A 483 13.66 8.31 -14.80
CA ASP A 483 13.23 9.34 -15.75
C ASP A 483 12.74 10.60 -15.04
N THR A 484 13.05 11.77 -15.60
CA THR A 484 12.60 13.08 -15.09
C THR A 484 11.12 13.35 -15.36
N GLN A 485 10.54 12.65 -16.32
CA GLN A 485 9.12 12.72 -16.67
C GLN A 485 8.31 11.65 -15.94
N SER A 486 6.98 11.74 -16.04
CA SER A 486 6.10 10.67 -15.57
C SER A 486 6.40 9.37 -16.33
N THR A 487 6.08 8.23 -15.70
CA THR A 487 6.17 6.91 -16.34
C THR A 487 4.75 6.43 -16.63
N PRO A 488 4.27 6.50 -17.88
CA PRO A 488 2.98 5.95 -18.25
C PRO A 488 3.02 4.42 -18.23
N LEU A 489 1.94 3.82 -17.75
CA LEU A 489 1.64 2.41 -17.87
C LEU A 489 0.61 2.24 -18.98
N TYR A 490 0.91 1.35 -19.92
CA TYR A 490 0.11 1.11 -21.11
C TYR A 490 -0.57 -0.25 -21.04
N LYS A 491 -1.76 -0.35 -21.61
CA LYS A 491 -2.50 -1.61 -21.72
C LYS A 491 -1.74 -2.57 -22.61
N GLU A 492 -1.32 -2.10 -23.78
CA GLU A 492 -0.55 -2.87 -24.76
C GLU A 492 0.83 -2.24 -24.97
N ALA A 493 1.74 -2.93 -25.65
CA ALA A 493 3.08 -2.41 -25.98
C ALA A 493 3.04 -1.32 -27.08
N ASN A 494 2.26 -0.26 -26.86
CA ASN A 494 2.12 0.92 -27.71
C ASN A 494 1.83 2.17 -26.87
N THR A 495 2.09 3.34 -27.45
CA THR A 495 1.96 4.62 -26.73
C THR A 495 0.55 5.21 -26.73
N SER A 496 -0.42 4.60 -27.42
CA SER A 496 -1.80 5.10 -27.51
C SER A 496 -2.73 4.56 -26.42
N SER A 497 -2.31 3.51 -25.69
CA SER A 497 -3.16 2.78 -24.74
C SER A 497 -2.85 3.06 -23.27
N VAL A 498 -2.71 4.33 -22.89
CA VAL A 498 -2.36 4.70 -21.50
C VAL A 498 -3.48 4.28 -20.52
N LEU A 499 -3.11 3.52 -19.49
CA LEU A 499 -3.97 3.14 -18.36
C LEU A 499 -3.95 4.22 -17.28
N HIS A 500 -2.75 4.54 -16.81
CA HIS A 500 -2.45 5.57 -15.82
C HIS A 500 -0.95 5.90 -15.86
N SER A 501 -0.50 6.91 -15.12
CA SER A 501 0.92 7.32 -15.12
C SER A 501 1.43 7.50 -13.70
N VAL A 502 2.63 6.96 -13.43
CA VAL A 502 3.33 7.26 -12.18
C VAL A 502 3.87 8.70 -12.27
N PRO A 503 3.53 9.59 -11.33
CA PRO A 503 3.95 10.99 -11.38
C PRO A 503 5.47 11.17 -11.36
N ALA A 504 5.95 12.20 -12.07
CA ALA A 504 7.38 12.56 -12.11
C ALA A 504 7.96 12.92 -10.72
N ARG A 505 7.12 13.43 -9.81
CA ARG A 505 7.52 13.71 -8.42
C ARG A 505 7.98 12.44 -7.68
N ASN A 506 7.51 11.26 -8.07
CA ASN A 506 7.96 10.00 -7.48
C ASN A 506 9.34 9.69 -8.04
N GLN A 507 10.36 9.82 -7.20
CA GLN A 507 11.75 9.49 -7.55
C GLN A 507 12.00 8.00 -7.34
N GLN A 508 12.96 7.42 -8.07
CA GLN A 508 13.36 6.01 -7.95
C GLN A 508 12.17 5.04 -8.11
N ARG A 509 11.41 5.16 -9.21
CA ARG A 509 10.18 4.37 -9.37
C ARG A 509 10.52 2.89 -9.56
N MET A 510 10.03 2.04 -8.65
CA MET A 510 10.35 0.61 -8.63
C MET A 510 9.30 -0.22 -9.35
N PHE A 511 9.74 -1.17 -10.15
CA PHE A 511 8.93 -2.14 -10.89
C PHE A 511 9.57 -3.52 -10.85
N ILE A 512 8.80 -4.55 -11.21
CA ILE A 512 9.32 -5.90 -11.50
C ILE A 512 8.94 -6.26 -12.93
N ALA A 513 9.77 -7.09 -13.57
CA ALA A 513 9.50 -7.55 -14.93
C ALA A 513 8.82 -8.93 -14.93
N SER A 514 7.77 -9.05 -15.73
CA SER A 514 7.23 -10.32 -16.19
C SER A 514 7.87 -10.75 -17.51
N SER A 515 8.09 -9.80 -18.43
CA SER A 515 8.84 -10.01 -19.67
C SER A 515 9.44 -8.70 -20.18
N ILE A 516 10.42 -8.80 -21.08
CA ILE A 516 11.03 -7.66 -21.78
C ILE A 516 10.90 -7.92 -23.28
N GLN A 517 10.31 -6.96 -24.01
CA GLN A 517 10.02 -7.03 -25.44
C GLN A 517 10.56 -5.78 -26.15
N GLY A 518 11.82 -5.83 -26.60
CA GLY A 518 12.52 -4.63 -27.07
C GLY A 518 12.66 -3.61 -25.93
N ASP A 519 12.22 -2.37 -26.15
CA ASP A 519 12.23 -1.31 -25.14
C ASP A 519 11.08 -1.40 -24.11
N TRP A 520 10.14 -2.34 -24.32
CA TRP A 520 8.97 -2.48 -23.48
C TRP A 520 9.21 -3.49 -22.36
N ILE A 521 8.85 -3.11 -21.14
CA ILE A 521 8.87 -3.99 -19.97
C ILE A 521 7.43 -4.25 -19.55
N MET A 522 7.02 -5.51 -19.52
CA MET A 522 5.75 -5.93 -18.97
C MET A 522 5.87 -6.04 -17.44
N THR A 523 4.99 -5.36 -16.70
CA THR A 523 5.00 -5.24 -15.24
C THR A 523 3.56 -5.33 -14.71
N PRO A 524 3.33 -5.77 -13.47
CA PRO A 524 2.04 -5.57 -12.81
C PRO A 524 1.64 -4.09 -12.83
N SER A 525 0.36 -3.81 -13.08
CA SER A 525 -0.22 -2.47 -12.99
C SER A 525 -0.33 -2.01 -11.54
N LEU A 526 -0.28 -0.69 -11.27
CA LEU A 526 -0.45 -0.19 -9.90
C LEU A 526 -1.85 -0.49 -9.35
N LEU A 527 -2.86 -0.34 -10.20
CA LEU A 527 -4.27 -0.48 -9.89
C LEU A 527 -4.87 -1.69 -10.61
N PRO A 528 -5.87 -2.37 -10.01
CA PRO A 528 -6.54 -3.50 -10.64
C PRO A 528 -7.22 -3.08 -11.96
N LEU A 529 -7.23 -4.00 -12.92
CA LEU A 529 -7.90 -3.82 -14.20
C LEU A 529 -9.18 -4.67 -14.26
N ASN A 530 -10.26 -4.12 -14.83
CA ASN A 530 -11.50 -4.87 -15.08
C ASN A 530 -11.33 -5.85 -16.26
N ASP A 531 -12.38 -6.61 -16.62
CA ASP A 531 -12.33 -7.59 -17.72
C ASP A 531 -11.99 -6.95 -19.08
N ASN A 532 -12.36 -5.68 -19.28
CA ASN A 532 -11.98 -4.91 -20.46
C ASN A 532 -10.55 -4.34 -20.38
N ARG A 533 -9.79 -4.67 -19.33
CA ARG A 533 -8.45 -4.15 -19.01
C ARG A 533 -8.41 -2.64 -18.78
N ASP A 534 -9.51 -2.03 -18.32
CA ASP A 534 -9.55 -0.63 -17.91
C ASP A 534 -9.23 -0.48 -16.42
N THR A 535 -8.59 0.64 -16.05
CA THR A 535 -8.16 0.89 -14.66
C THR A 535 -9.36 1.11 -13.75
N ILE A 536 -9.43 0.36 -12.64
CA ILE A 536 -10.40 0.60 -11.56
C ILE A 536 -9.75 1.50 -10.50
N PHE A 537 -10.17 2.77 -10.44
CA PHE A 537 -9.62 3.73 -9.48
C PHE A 537 -10.29 3.61 -8.10
N PRO A 538 -9.55 3.76 -6.98
CA PRO A 538 -10.16 3.62 -5.65
C PRO A 538 -11.28 4.62 -5.35
N ASN A 539 -11.27 5.81 -5.94
CA ASN A 539 -12.31 6.83 -5.78
C ASN A 539 -13.63 6.47 -6.50
N THR A 540 -13.62 5.56 -7.47
CA THR A 540 -14.85 5.07 -8.13
C THR A 540 -15.53 3.95 -7.35
N VAL A 541 -14.83 3.33 -6.40
CA VAL A 541 -15.26 2.19 -5.58
C VAL A 541 -14.78 2.35 -4.13
N SER A 542 -15.17 3.47 -3.52
CA SER A 542 -14.71 3.86 -2.18
C SER A 542 -15.22 2.89 -1.10
N GLY A 543 -14.32 2.48 -0.20
CA GLY A 543 -14.65 1.56 0.90
C GLY A 543 -14.87 0.10 0.48
N ILE A 544 -14.69 -0.24 -0.80
CA ILE A 544 -14.92 -1.58 -1.33
C ILE A 544 -13.58 -2.24 -1.63
N GLN A 545 -13.40 -3.50 -1.22
CA GLN A 545 -12.26 -4.32 -1.62
C GLN A 545 -12.41 -4.73 -3.09
N VAL A 546 -11.37 -4.54 -3.90
CA VAL A 546 -11.40 -4.81 -5.35
C VAL A 546 -10.35 -5.88 -5.64
N PRO A 547 -10.75 -7.01 -6.23
CA PRO A 547 -9.81 -8.06 -6.61
C PRO A 547 -8.73 -7.56 -7.57
N TYR A 548 -7.55 -8.16 -7.47
CA TYR A 548 -6.44 -7.93 -8.38
C TYR A 548 -6.11 -9.24 -9.12
N PRO A 549 -6.80 -9.54 -10.23
CA PRO A 549 -6.45 -10.69 -11.07
C PRO A 549 -5.08 -10.45 -11.70
N PHE A 550 -4.07 -11.25 -11.37
CA PHE A 550 -2.68 -10.95 -11.71
C PHE A 550 -2.45 -10.98 -13.22
N SER A 551 -2.96 -11.99 -13.93
CA SER A 551 -2.77 -12.09 -15.38
C SER A 551 -3.48 -10.96 -16.14
N ASN A 552 -4.65 -10.57 -15.66
CA ASN A 552 -5.42 -9.47 -16.24
C ASN A 552 -4.87 -8.10 -15.84
N SER A 553 -4.23 -7.95 -14.67
CA SER A 553 -3.72 -6.67 -14.17
C SER A 553 -2.26 -6.42 -14.56
N MET A 554 -1.90 -6.78 -15.79
CA MET A 554 -0.57 -6.51 -16.36
C MET A 554 -0.60 -5.28 -17.25
N ALA A 555 0.51 -4.54 -17.26
CA ALA A 555 0.73 -3.34 -18.06
C ALA A 555 2.14 -3.33 -18.66
N PHE A 556 2.37 -2.42 -19.61
CA PHE A 556 3.66 -2.18 -20.21
C PHE A 556 4.19 -0.81 -19.80
N ILE A 557 5.50 -0.70 -19.58
CA ILE A 557 6.22 0.57 -19.45
C ILE A 557 7.33 0.62 -20.49
N ARG A 558 7.71 1.84 -20.89
CA ARG A 558 8.83 2.09 -21.80
C ARG A 558 9.76 3.16 -21.21
N PRO A 559 10.54 2.84 -20.18
CA PRO A 559 11.42 3.81 -19.53
C PRO A 559 12.58 4.20 -20.45
N SER A 560 13.00 5.47 -20.39
CA SER A 560 14.18 5.95 -21.13
C SER A 560 15.50 5.70 -20.40
N ASN A 561 15.44 5.65 -19.07
CA ASN A 561 16.56 5.41 -18.17
C ASN A 561 16.12 4.54 -17.00
N TYR A 562 16.62 3.31 -16.97
CA TYR A 562 16.40 2.38 -15.86
C TYR A 562 17.66 1.59 -15.55
N ARG A 563 17.72 1.05 -14.33
CA ARG A 563 18.72 0.06 -13.92
C ARG A 563 18.07 -1.07 -13.13
N VAL A 564 18.68 -2.24 -13.18
CA VAL A 564 18.26 -3.40 -12.36
C VAL A 564 19.07 -3.41 -11.07
N ILE A 565 18.39 -3.33 -9.93
CA ILE A 565 18.98 -3.44 -8.59
C ILE A 565 18.64 -4.80 -7.97
N ASN A 566 19.37 -5.19 -6.92
CA ASN A 566 19.10 -6.38 -6.13
C ASN A 566 19.04 -7.68 -6.94
N HIS A 567 19.92 -7.80 -7.93
CA HIS A 567 20.18 -9.05 -8.63
C HIS A 567 21.49 -9.66 -8.11
N THR A 568 21.50 -10.96 -7.87
CA THR A 568 22.74 -11.69 -7.53
C THR A 568 23.07 -12.66 -8.66
N ILE A 569 24.34 -12.74 -9.05
CA ILE A 569 24.80 -13.72 -10.06
C ILE A 569 24.56 -15.17 -9.58
N SER A 570 24.45 -15.37 -8.26
CA SER A 570 24.30 -16.68 -7.64
C SER A 570 22.88 -17.27 -7.66
N ARG A 571 21.84 -16.49 -7.99
CA ARG A 571 20.46 -17.00 -8.15
C ARG A 571 19.94 -16.61 -9.53
N VAL A 572 19.31 -17.57 -10.22
CA VAL A 572 18.64 -17.29 -11.49
C VAL A 572 17.48 -16.32 -11.21
N PRO A 573 17.44 -15.14 -11.84
CA PRO A 573 16.36 -14.19 -11.61
C PRO A 573 15.00 -14.80 -11.98
N HIS A 574 14.02 -14.74 -11.08
CA HIS A 574 12.65 -15.17 -11.38
C HIS A 574 11.86 -14.01 -11.95
N LEU A 575 11.51 -14.11 -13.24
CA LEU A 575 10.53 -13.21 -13.84
C LEU A 575 9.16 -13.44 -13.20
N PHE A 576 8.40 -12.35 -13.07
CA PHE A 576 7.07 -12.40 -12.50
C PHE A 576 6.12 -13.21 -13.40
N ASN A 577 5.60 -14.33 -12.90
CA ASN A 577 4.68 -15.19 -13.63
C ASN A 577 3.24 -14.97 -13.14
N ALA A 578 2.55 -14.00 -13.76
CA ALA A 578 1.19 -13.65 -13.42
C ALA A 578 0.21 -14.82 -13.66
N SER A 579 0.39 -15.60 -14.73
CA SER A 579 -0.48 -16.71 -15.10
C SER A 579 -0.44 -17.88 -14.10
N ALA A 580 0.66 -18.05 -13.37
CA ALA A 580 0.77 -19.09 -12.34
C ALA A 580 0.03 -18.73 -11.04
N LEU A 581 -0.34 -17.46 -10.86
CA LEU A 581 -0.95 -16.93 -9.63
C LEU A 581 -2.47 -16.89 -9.68
N ASP A 582 -3.06 -16.89 -10.88
CA ASP A 582 -4.51 -16.93 -11.05
C ASP A 582 -4.98 -18.38 -10.96
N GLN A 583 -5.43 -18.79 -9.77
CA GLN A 583 -6.25 -19.98 -9.60
C GLN A 583 -7.71 -19.53 -9.71
N PRO A 584 -8.42 -19.77 -10.82
CA PRO A 584 -9.83 -19.43 -10.90
C PRO A 584 -10.62 -20.31 -9.92
N SER A 585 -11.68 -19.74 -9.36
CA SER A 585 -12.72 -20.52 -8.70
C SER A 585 -13.25 -21.56 -9.67
N GLN A 586 -13.23 -22.83 -9.26
CA GLN A 586 -13.72 -23.94 -10.06
C GLN A 586 -15.01 -24.44 -9.47
N ALA A 587 -15.93 -24.93 -10.29
CA ALA A 587 -17.10 -25.61 -9.78
C ALA A 587 -17.39 -26.86 -10.60
N ILE A 588 -17.96 -27.84 -9.94
CA ILE A 588 -18.30 -29.14 -10.50
C ILE A 588 -19.71 -29.47 -10.03
N ILE A 589 -20.54 -29.92 -10.95
CA ILE A 589 -21.83 -30.51 -10.62
C ILE A 589 -21.60 -32.01 -10.50
N ASN A 590 -21.91 -32.56 -9.33
CA ASN A 590 -21.71 -33.96 -8.99
C ASN A 590 -22.91 -34.80 -9.43
N SER A 591 -24.12 -34.29 -9.26
CA SER A 591 -25.34 -34.93 -9.73
C SER A 591 -26.42 -33.90 -10.03
N VAL A 592 -27.35 -34.31 -10.89
CA VAL A 592 -28.55 -33.55 -11.21
C VAL A 592 -29.70 -34.55 -11.30
N THR A 593 -30.84 -34.23 -10.70
CA THR A 593 -32.04 -35.08 -10.74
C THR A 593 -33.28 -34.23 -11.03
N ILE A 594 -34.31 -34.84 -11.60
CA ILE A 594 -35.62 -34.21 -11.77
C ILE A 594 -36.66 -35.10 -11.09
N GLU A 595 -37.35 -34.56 -10.10
CA GLU A 595 -38.40 -35.26 -9.35
C GLU A 595 -39.57 -34.29 -9.15
N ASN A 596 -40.79 -34.73 -9.50
CA ASN A 596 -42.02 -33.95 -9.31
C ASN A 596 -41.93 -32.49 -9.83
N ASN A 597 -41.44 -32.29 -11.05
CA ASN A 597 -41.24 -30.98 -11.69
C ASN A 597 -40.23 -30.05 -10.97
N VAL A 598 -39.34 -30.63 -10.16
CA VAL A 598 -38.23 -29.91 -9.52
C VAL A 598 -36.90 -30.47 -10.02
N LEU A 599 -36.09 -29.61 -10.62
CA LEU A 599 -34.69 -29.88 -10.98
C LEU A 599 -33.82 -29.65 -9.75
N ASN A 600 -33.14 -30.70 -9.28
CA ASN A 600 -32.18 -30.63 -8.18
C ASN A 600 -30.76 -30.71 -8.74
N LEU A 601 -29.90 -29.77 -8.34
CA LEU A 601 -28.46 -29.80 -8.61
C LEU A 601 -27.72 -30.06 -7.31
N HIS A 602 -26.77 -31.00 -7.33
CA HIS A 602 -25.80 -31.17 -6.27
C HIS A 602 -24.40 -31.00 -6.86
N GLY A 603 -23.59 -30.18 -6.23
CA GLY A 603 -22.25 -29.91 -6.72
C GLY A 603 -21.28 -29.49 -5.63
N MET A 604 -20.07 -29.18 -6.06
CA MET A 604 -19.04 -28.58 -5.25
C MET A 604 -18.48 -27.37 -5.97
N MET A 605 -18.26 -26.31 -5.23
CA MET A 605 -17.50 -25.14 -5.67
C MET A 605 -16.20 -25.09 -4.90
N SER A 606 -15.10 -25.07 -5.64
CA SER A 606 -13.75 -24.90 -5.13
C SER A 606 -13.34 -23.44 -5.27
N ILE A 607 -13.26 -22.75 -4.14
CA ILE A 607 -12.90 -21.34 -4.12
C ILE A 607 -11.49 -21.23 -3.52
N PRO A 608 -10.50 -20.83 -4.33
CA PRO A 608 -9.15 -20.66 -3.83
C PRO A 608 -9.06 -19.41 -2.96
N TYR A 609 -8.13 -19.43 -2.01
CA TYR A 609 -7.72 -18.25 -1.23
C TYR A 609 -8.79 -17.62 -0.31
N LEU A 610 -9.75 -18.42 0.17
CA LEU A 610 -10.57 -18.04 1.31
C LEU A 610 -10.01 -18.68 2.59
N GLY A 611 -9.94 -17.91 3.67
CA GLY A 611 -9.57 -18.45 4.98
C GLY A 611 -10.57 -19.52 5.44
N ALA A 612 -10.12 -20.45 6.28
CA ALA A 612 -10.92 -21.60 6.73
C ALA A 612 -12.26 -21.20 7.43
N ASP A 613 -12.32 -20.01 8.01
CA ASP A 613 -13.49 -19.48 8.73
C ASP A 613 -14.40 -18.58 7.87
N ALA A 614 -14.13 -18.47 6.56
CA ALA A 614 -14.93 -17.61 5.70
C ALA A 614 -16.35 -18.16 5.54
N LYS A 615 -17.34 -17.36 5.96
CA LYS A 615 -18.75 -17.63 5.62
C LYS A 615 -18.96 -17.32 4.14
N VAL A 616 -19.31 -18.35 3.38
CA VAL A 616 -19.62 -18.25 1.96
C VAL A 616 -21.10 -18.50 1.74
N ILE A 617 -21.76 -17.56 1.07
CA ILE A 617 -23.13 -17.69 0.58
C ILE A 617 -23.04 -18.02 -0.90
N LEU A 618 -23.47 -19.22 -1.27
CA LEU A 618 -23.64 -19.64 -2.66
C LEU A 618 -25.07 -19.35 -3.11
N THR A 619 -25.20 -18.64 -4.23
CA THR A 619 -26.47 -18.33 -4.89
C THR A 619 -26.45 -18.96 -6.29
N PRO A 620 -26.82 -20.24 -6.39
CA PRO A 620 -26.86 -20.95 -7.65
C PRO A 620 -28.08 -20.48 -8.47
N LYS A 621 -27.87 -20.16 -9.74
CA LYS A 621 -28.88 -19.77 -10.72
C LYS A 621 -28.72 -20.61 -11.98
N ILE A 622 -29.80 -20.75 -12.73
CA ILE A 622 -29.78 -21.35 -14.05
C ILE A 622 -30.08 -20.26 -15.08
N LYS A 623 -29.20 -20.12 -16.06
CA LYS A 623 -29.46 -19.33 -17.27
C LYS A 623 -29.83 -20.27 -18.41
N LEU A 624 -30.95 -19.99 -19.04
CA LEU A 624 -31.44 -20.64 -20.25
C LEU A 624 -31.26 -19.67 -21.41
N THR A 625 -30.66 -20.12 -22.50
CA THR A 625 -30.54 -19.35 -23.74
C THR A 625 -31.13 -20.15 -24.88
N GLN A 626 -32.09 -19.58 -25.61
CA GLN A 626 -32.75 -20.21 -26.75
C GLN A 626 -32.84 -19.20 -27.90
N GLY A 627 -32.09 -19.41 -28.99
CA GLY A 627 -31.90 -18.37 -30.00
C GLY A 627 -31.36 -17.07 -29.36
N ASP A 628 -32.07 -15.96 -29.55
CA ASP A 628 -31.74 -14.64 -28.97
C ASP A 628 -32.42 -14.38 -27.59
N GLN A 629 -33.21 -15.32 -27.06
CA GLN A 629 -33.91 -15.16 -25.79
C GLN A 629 -33.10 -15.73 -24.62
N GLU A 630 -33.00 -14.98 -23.52
CA GLU A 630 -32.33 -15.40 -22.29
C GLU A 630 -33.28 -15.31 -21.08
N GLN A 631 -33.29 -16.36 -20.25
CA GLN A 631 -34.06 -16.42 -19.00
C GLN A 631 -33.17 -16.89 -17.85
N ILE A 632 -33.22 -16.20 -16.71
CA ILE A 632 -32.54 -16.58 -15.47
C ILE A 632 -33.56 -17.11 -14.45
N ILE A 633 -33.34 -18.32 -13.95
CA ILE A 633 -34.15 -18.99 -12.93
C ILE A 633 -33.34 -19.07 -11.63
N ASN A 634 -33.94 -18.58 -10.54
CA ASN A 634 -33.36 -18.65 -9.20
C ASN A 634 -33.77 -19.95 -8.50
N ALA A 635 -32.90 -20.45 -7.62
CA ALA A 635 -33.21 -21.64 -6.82
C ALA A 635 -34.35 -21.37 -5.83
N THR A 636 -35.27 -22.33 -5.66
CA THR A 636 -36.34 -22.30 -4.66
C THR A 636 -35.84 -22.67 -3.27
N SER A 637 -34.78 -23.46 -3.17
CA SER A 637 -34.08 -23.75 -1.92
C SER A 637 -32.60 -23.97 -2.20
N THR A 638 -31.75 -23.57 -1.25
CA THR A 638 -30.30 -23.78 -1.35
C THR A 638 -29.75 -24.21 0.01
N THR A 639 -28.92 -25.24 0.03
CA THR A 639 -28.10 -25.58 1.20
C THR A 639 -26.64 -25.64 0.80
N SER A 640 -25.78 -24.94 1.53
CA SER A 640 -24.34 -24.97 1.33
C SER A 640 -23.64 -25.45 2.59
N THR A 641 -22.74 -26.43 2.46
CA THR A 641 -21.92 -26.94 3.56
C THR A 641 -20.45 -26.82 3.20
N SER A 642 -19.63 -26.27 4.12
CA SER A 642 -18.19 -26.27 3.95
C SER A 642 -17.65 -27.66 4.30
N ASN A 643 -16.93 -28.27 3.36
CA ASN A 643 -16.21 -29.53 3.60
C ASN A 643 -14.72 -29.22 3.39
N SER A 644 -14.03 -28.75 4.43
CA SER A 644 -12.61 -28.39 4.34
C SER A 644 -11.72 -29.63 4.38
N VAL A 645 -10.81 -29.77 3.39
CA VAL A 645 -9.75 -30.79 3.39
C VAL A 645 -8.37 -30.20 3.06
N ASN A 646 -8.26 -28.94 2.58
CA ASN A 646 -6.96 -28.33 2.28
C ASN A 646 -6.92 -26.81 2.54
N LEU A 647 -5.80 -26.34 3.11
CA LEU A 647 -5.57 -24.94 3.53
C LEU A 647 -5.48 -23.91 2.39
N HIS A 648 -5.52 -24.35 1.12
CA HIS A 648 -5.37 -23.50 -0.06
C HIS A 648 -6.55 -23.56 -1.03
N GLN A 649 -7.52 -24.45 -0.79
CA GLN A 649 -8.68 -24.63 -1.66
C GLN A 649 -9.86 -25.10 -0.80
N ASN A 650 -10.83 -24.20 -0.59
CA ASN A 650 -12.02 -24.53 0.18
C ASN A 650 -13.09 -25.05 -0.77
N ASN A 651 -13.56 -26.27 -0.48
CA ASN A 651 -14.64 -26.89 -1.22
C ASN A 651 -15.94 -26.67 -0.47
N PHE A 652 -16.90 -26.04 -1.13
CA PHE A 652 -18.24 -25.80 -0.63
C PHE A 652 -19.20 -26.67 -1.43
N GLY A 653 -19.81 -27.63 -0.75
CA GLY A 653 -20.92 -28.36 -1.32
C GLY A 653 -22.11 -27.43 -1.49
N PHE A 654 -22.85 -27.56 -2.57
CA PHE A 654 -24.16 -26.90 -2.73
C PHE A 654 -25.20 -27.90 -3.19
N THR A 655 -26.41 -27.72 -2.69
CA THR A 655 -27.62 -28.35 -3.19
C THR A 655 -28.63 -27.26 -3.51
N SER A 656 -29.19 -27.27 -4.70
CA SER A 656 -30.17 -26.29 -5.15
C SER A 656 -31.31 -26.92 -5.92
N SER A 657 -32.53 -26.48 -5.64
CA SER A 657 -33.74 -26.93 -6.32
C SER A 657 -34.32 -25.82 -7.18
N TYR A 658 -34.85 -26.15 -8.35
CA TYR A 658 -35.50 -25.22 -9.27
C TYR A 658 -36.84 -25.80 -9.69
N ASN A 659 -37.92 -25.03 -9.54
CA ASN A 659 -39.19 -25.44 -10.11
C ASN A 659 -39.13 -25.21 -11.63
N ILE A 660 -39.35 -26.28 -12.39
CA ILE A 660 -39.21 -26.29 -13.85
C ILE A 660 -40.55 -26.52 -14.56
N THR A 661 -41.66 -26.23 -13.89
CA THR A 661 -42.99 -26.29 -14.51
C THR A 661 -42.98 -25.44 -15.79
N ASP A 662 -43.34 -26.05 -16.92
CA ASP A 662 -43.42 -25.43 -18.26
C ASP A 662 -42.09 -25.07 -18.98
N ILE A 663 -40.93 -25.62 -18.58
CA ILE A 663 -39.67 -25.39 -19.33
C ILE A 663 -39.64 -26.21 -20.63
N TYR A 664 -39.58 -25.51 -21.76
CA TYR A 664 -39.44 -26.07 -23.11
C TYR A 664 -37.99 -25.97 -23.60
N LEU A 665 -37.32 -27.10 -23.87
CA LEU A 665 -35.90 -27.15 -24.26
C LEU A 665 -35.73 -27.52 -25.74
N ARG A 666 -35.96 -26.57 -26.66
CA ARG A 666 -35.61 -26.74 -28.08
C ARG A 666 -34.35 -25.96 -28.43
N GLU A 667 -33.24 -26.65 -28.66
CA GLU A 667 -31.92 -26.03 -28.97
C GLU A 667 -31.45 -25.03 -27.89
N ALA A 668 -31.83 -25.25 -26.64
CA ALA A 668 -31.48 -24.37 -25.53
C ALA A 668 -30.07 -24.70 -24.97
N LYS A 669 -29.30 -23.67 -24.62
CA LYS A 669 -28.09 -23.77 -23.81
C LYS A 669 -28.46 -23.53 -22.35
N ILE A 670 -28.04 -24.42 -21.45
CA ILE A 670 -28.15 -24.23 -20.00
C ILE A 670 -26.78 -23.81 -19.44
N GLU A 671 -26.74 -22.76 -18.64
CA GLU A 671 -25.56 -22.39 -17.87
C GLU A 671 -25.92 -22.34 -16.40
N VAL A 672 -25.12 -22.98 -15.56
CA VAL A 672 -25.26 -22.86 -14.10
C VAL A 672 -24.37 -21.71 -13.65
N ILE A 673 -24.98 -20.67 -13.13
CA ILE A 673 -24.29 -19.50 -12.60
C ILE A 673 -24.21 -19.69 -11.09
N LEU A 674 -23.01 -19.82 -10.55
CA LEU A 674 -22.74 -19.83 -9.13
C LEU A 674 -22.21 -18.46 -8.73
N GLU A 675 -23.08 -17.64 -8.16
CA GLU A 675 -22.62 -16.43 -7.47
C GLU A 675 -22.21 -16.82 -6.07
N TYR A 676 -21.00 -16.46 -5.65
CA TYR A 676 -20.64 -16.54 -4.25
C TYR A 676 -20.34 -15.16 -3.69
N SER A 677 -20.75 -14.98 -2.45
CA SER A 677 -20.37 -13.84 -1.64
C SER A 677 -19.81 -14.34 -0.32
N SER A 678 -18.81 -13.62 0.17
CA SER A 678 -18.26 -13.77 1.52
C SER A 678 -18.19 -12.39 2.16
N ALA A 679 -17.77 -12.32 3.42
CA ALA A 679 -17.49 -11.04 4.08
C ALA A 679 -16.40 -10.21 3.35
N TYR A 680 -15.61 -10.84 2.46
CA TYR A 680 -14.40 -10.25 1.90
C TYR A 680 -14.42 -10.13 0.37
N LEU A 681 -15.27 -10.90 -0.31
CA LEU A 681 -15.26 -11.02 -1.77
C LEU A 681 -16.62 -11.48 -2.29
N THR A 682 -17.06 -10.88 -3.39
CA THR A 682 -18.16 -11.36 -4.23
C THR A 682 -17.63 -11.66 -5.63
N GLN A 683 -17.89 -12.86 -6.14
CA GLN A 683 -17.50 -13.24 -7.49
C GLN A 683 -18.56 -14.18 -8.09
N THR A 684 -18.72 -14.09 -9.41
CA THR A 684 -19.60 -14.96 -10.18
C THR A 684 -18.76 -15.98 -10.92
N VAL A 685 -19.09 -17.26 -10.78
CA VAL A 685 -18.54 -18.35 -11.59
C VAL A 685 -19.64 -18.88 -12.48
N VAL A 686 -19.42 -18.85 -13.78
CA VAL A 686 -20.35 -19.41 -14.76
C VAL A 686 -19.81 -20.77 -15.19
N LEU A 687 -20.59 -21.82 -14.97
CA LEU A 687 -20.35 -23.14 -15.51
C LEU A 687 -21.23 -23.35 -16.75
N PRO A 688 -20.65 -23.45 -17.95
CA PRO A 688 -21.43 -23.87 -19.11
C PRO A 688 -21.86 -25.34 -18.93
N VAL A 689 -23.15 -25.64 -19.15
CA VAL A 689 -23.67 -27.01 -19.23
C VAL A 689 -24.12 -27.26 -20.66
N ASN A 690 -23.34 -28.02 -21.42
CA ASN A 690 -23.64 -28.31 -22.81
C ASN A 690 -24.73 -29.40 -22.91
N LEU A 691 -25.96 -28.99 -23.23
CA LEU A 691 -27.03 -29.93 -23.55
C LEU A 691 -26.77 -30.58 -24.90
N ASN A 692 -26.73 -31.91 -24.96
CA ASN A 692 -26.68 -32.65 -26.21
C ASN A 692 -27.96 -33.48 -26.30
N THR A 693 -29.01 -32.87 -26.85
CA THR A 693 -30.28 -33.56 -27.05
C THR A 693 -30.23 -34.34 -28.36
N SER A 694 -30.31 -35.66 -28.30
CA SER A 694 -30.51 -36.45 -29.52
C SER A 694 -31.96 -36.27 -29.97
N GLN A 695 -32.17 -35.35 -30.92
CA GLN A 695 -33.43 -35.04 -31.61
C GLN A 695 -34.46 -34.23 -30.80
N ASN A 696 -34.91 -33.10 -31.37
CA ASN A 696 -36.08 -32.26 -31.00
C ASN A 696 -36.82 -32.68 -29.72
N SER A 697 -36.28 -32.35 -28.53
CA SER A 697 -36.76 -32.92 -27.26
C SER A 697 -37.73 -32.02 -26.48
N VAL A 698 -38.60 -32.69 -25.73
CA VAL A 698 -39.88 -32.28 -25.11
C VAL A 698 -39.72 -31.63 -23.72
N ILE A 699 -40.82 -31.04 -23.23
CA ILE A 699 -41.06 -30.51 -21.88
C ILE A 699 -40.63 -31.50 -20.80
N LEU A 700 -39.89 -31.03 -19.80
CA LEU A 700 -39.52 -31.78 -18.61
C LEU A 700 -40.73 -31.93 -17.66
N SER A 701 -41.80 -32.60 -18.10
CA SER A 701 -42.97 -32.88 -17.25
C SER A 701 -43.04 -34.37 -16.96
N GLU A 702 -42.77 -34.70 -15.69
CA GLU A 702 -42.90 -36.01 -15.02
C GLU A 702 -42.20 -37.25 -15.66
N ASN A 703 -41.55 -38.07 -14.81
CA ASN A 703 -41.01 -39.42 -15.13
C ASN A 703 -39.82 -39.57 -16.11
N HIS A 704 -39.06 -38.52 -16.41
CA HIS A 704 -37.84 -38.64 -17.23
C HIS A 704 -36.63 -39.10 -16.38
N GLN A 705 -35.94 -40.17 -16.81
CA GLN A 705 -34.62 -40.51 -16.27
C GLN A 705 -33.54 -39.70 -17.00
N VAL A 706 -32.95 -38.75 -16.30
CA VAL A 706 -31.83 -37.95 -16.81
C VAL A 706 -30.53 -38.56 -16.31
N THR A 707 -29.65 -38.96 -17.23
CA THR A 707 -28.31 -39.48 -16.89
C THR A 707 -27.24 -38.50 -17.32
N PHE A 708 -26.29 -38.20 -16.42
CA PHE A 708 -25.20 -37.26 -16.63
C PHE A 708 -23.90 -38.03 -16.84
N ASN A 709 -23.25 -37.79 -17.98
CA ASN A 709 -21.89 -38.28 -18.24
C ASN A 709 -20.94 -37.09 -18.26
N LYS A 710 -19.89 -37.14 -17.42
CA LYS A 710 -18.81 -36.15 -17.38
C LYS A 710 -17.75 -36.53 -18.43
N VAL A 711 -17.57 -35.72 -19.46
CA VAL A 711 -16.49 -35.91 -20.45
C VAL A 711 -15.74 -34.59 -20.62
N ASN A 712 -14.45 -34.56 -20.32
CA ASN A 712 -13.56 -33.40 -20.55
C ASN A 712 -14.07 -32.05 -19.98
N GLN A 713 -14.64 -32.05 -18.77
CA GLN A 713 -15.25 -30.90 -18.07
C GLN A 713 -16.59 -30.40 -18.65
N ASP A 714 -17.02 -30.92 -19.80
CA ASP A 714 -18.38 -30.72 -20.28
C ASP A 714 -19.32 -31.73 -19.60
N MET A 715 -20.43 -31.22 -19.04
CA MET A 715 -21.55 -32.06 -18.67
C MET A 715 -22.46 -32.22 -19.88
N THR A 716 -22.73 -33.47 -20.27
CA THR A 716 -23.76 -33.79 -21.26
C THR A 716 -24.99 -34.35 -20.55
N MET A 717 -26.13 -33.70 -20.74
CA MET A 717 -27.43 -34.18 -20.26
C MET A 717 -28.06 -35.07 -21.33
N ASN A 718 -28.27 -36.36 -21.02
CA ASN A 718 -29.03 -37.26 -21.88
C ASN A 718 -30.42 -37.43 -21.28
N ILE A 719 -31.45 -36.95 -21.98
CA ILE A 719 -32.84 -37.13 -21.61
C ILE A 719 -33.33 -38.39 -22.34
N ALA A 720 -33.55 -39.48 -21.61
CA ALA A 720 -34.20 -40.67 -22.18
C ALA A 720 -35.70 -40.37 -22.34
N LEU A 721 -36.18 -40.34 -23.58
CA LEU A 721 -37.60 -40.15 -23.88
C LEU A 721 -38.44 -41.31 -23.34
N ILE A 722 -39.55 -40.97 -22.69
CA ILE A 722 -40.78 -41.75 -22.83
C ILE A 722 -41.41 -41.24 -24.13
N THR A 723 -41.32 -42.01 -25.21
CA THR A 723 -41.96 -41.65 -26.49
C THR A 723 -43.48 -41.65 -26.32
N ILE A 724 -44.08 -40.46 -26.25
CA ILE A 724 -45.52 -40.25 -26.42
C ILE A 724 -45.76 -40.07 -27.92
N ALA A 725 -46.68 -40.84 -28.50
CA ALA A 725 -46.95 -40.78 -29.93
C ALA A 725 -47.61 -39.43 -30.30
N PRO A 726 -47.27 -38.81 -31.45
CA PRO A 726 -48.03 -37.67 -31.96
C PRO A 726 -49.53 -38.03 -32.01
N GLY A 727 -50.35 -37.20 -31.37
CA GLY A 727 -51.78 -37.39 -31.24
C GLY A 727 -52.25 -38.26 -30.07
N ASP A 728 -51.36 -38.82 -29.23
CA ASP A 728 -51.69 -39.50 -27.96
C ASP A 728 -51.95 -38.45 -26.86
N MET A 729 -53.08 -37.77 -26.98
CA MET A 729 -53.46 -36.63 -26.14
C MET A 729 -53.67 -37.02 -24.67
N ASN A 730 -54.08 -38.26 -24.38
CA ASN A 730 -54.32 -38.75 -23.02
C ASN A 730 -53.09 -39.46 -22.39
N GLN A 731 -52.02 -39.66 -23.17
CA GLN A 731 -50.73 -40.20 -22.73
C GLN A 731 -50.79 -41.66 -22.24
N ASP A 732 -51.74 -42.45 -22.74
CA ASP A 732 -51.88 -43.86 -22.38
C ASP A 732 -51.01 -44.79 -23.25
N GLY A 733 -50.29 -44.23 -24.22
CA GLY A 733 -49.42 -44.94 -25.15
C GLY A 733 -50.16 -45.49 -26.36
N ARG A 734 -51.43 -45.15 -26.58
CA ARG A 734 -52.25 -45.61 -27.71
C ARG A 734 -53.04 -44.47 -28.33
N LEU A 735 -52.84 -44.27 -29.63
CA LEU A 735 -53.73 -43.45 -30.45
C LEU A 735 -55.14 -44.04 -30.48
N SER A 736 -56.09 -43.33 -29.88
CA SER A 736 -57.48 -43.75 -29.74
C SER A 736 -58.46 -42.59 -29.95
N ILE A 737 -59.77 -42.91 -29.97
CA ILE A 737 -60.82 -41.90 -30.00
C ILE A 737 -60.78 -41.01 -28.76
N THR A 738 -60.28 -41.52 -27.63
CA THR A 738 -60.14 -40.75 -26.39
C THR A 738 -59.25 -39.53 -26.62
N ASP A 739 -58.21 -39.68 -27.43
CA ASP A 739 -57.27 -38.61 -27.75
C ASP A 739 -57.88 -37.57 -28.67
N LEU A 740 -58.60 -38.04 -29.69
CA LEU A 740 -59.38 -37.18 -30.58
C LEU A 740 -60.41 -36.36 -29.79
N VAL A 741 -61.08 -36.96 -28.80
CA VAL A 741 -62.03 -36.28 -27.92
C VAL A 741 -61.32 -35.24 -27.06
N LEU A 742 -60.13 -35.54 -26.53
CA LEU A 742 -59.38 -34.58 -25.73
C LEU A 742 -58.94 -33.37 -26.58
N LEU A 743 -58.39 -33.60 -27.77
CA LEU A 743 -58.05 -32.54 -28.72
C LEU A 743 -59.28 -31.69 -29.09
N HIS A 744 -60.42 -32.34 -29.33
CA HIS A 744 -61.67 -31.64 -29.59
C HIS A 744 -62.14 -30.78 -28.41
N ARG A 745 -62.00 -31.27 -27.17
CA ARG A 745 -62.36 -30.51 -25.96
C ARG A 745 -61.43 -29.31 -25.74
N ILE A 746 -60.14 -29.44 -26.07
CA ILE A 746 -59.19 -28.31 -26.03
C ILE A 746 -59.58 -27.24 -27.05
N LEU A 747 -59.91 -27.64 -28.29
CA LEU A 747 -60.36 -26.71 -29.34
C LEU A 747 -61.67 -25.99 -29.01
N LEU A 748 -62.51 -26.60 -28.16
CA LEU A 748 -63.75 -26.02 -27.64
C LEU A 748 -63.54 -25.25 -26.33
N GLU A 749 -62.31 -25.08 -25.86
CA GLU A 749 -61.96 -24.44 -24.58
C GLU A 749 -62.60 -25.12 -23.36
N LEU A 750 -63.01 -26.39 -23.50
CA LEU A 750 -63.59 -27.22 -22.44
C LEU A 750 -62.53 -27.96 -21.61
N GLU A 751 -61.27 -27.90 -22.05
CA GLU A 751 -60.09 -28.46 -21.39
C GLU A 751 -58.93 -27.49 -21.61
N THR A 752 -58.09 -27.28 -20.60
CA THR A 752 -57.01 -26.28 -20.68
C THR A 752 -55.89 -26.79 -21.59
N GLN A 753 -55.54 -26.00 -22.61
CA GLN A 753 -54.36 -26.28 -23.43
C GLN A 753 -53.09 -26.15 -22.59
N THR A 754 -52.32 -27.24 -22.43
CA THR A 754 -50.96 -27.21 -21.88
C THR A 754 -49.94 -27.20 -23.01
N PRO A 755 -48.68 -26.77 -22.76
CA PRO A 755 -47.62 -26.86 -23.77
C PRO A 755 -47.38 -28.29 -24.28
N LEU A 756 -47.61 -29.32 -23.45
CA LEU A 756 -47.48 -30.73 -23.84
C LEU A 756 -48.60 -31.12 -24.81
N LEU A 757 -49.85 -30.77 -24.49
CA LEU A 757 -51.00 -31.04 -25.34
C LEU A 757 -50.92 -30.26 -26.66
N LEU A 758 -50.37 -29.04 -26.64
CA LEU A 758 -50.04 -28.30 -27.87
C LEU A 758 -48.99 -29.06 -28.69
N SER A 759 -47.91 -29.52 -28.07
CA SER A 759 -46.82 -30.19 -28.79
C SER A 759 -47.20 -31.55 -29.37
N ILE A 760 -48.00 -32.36 -28.67
CA ILE A 760 -48.40 -33.69 -29.15
C ILE A 760 -49.67 -33.62 -30.01
N GLY A 761 -50.50 -32.58 -29.83
CA GLY A 761 -51.73 -32.38 -30.58
C GLY A 761 -51.57 -31.54 -31.84
N ASP A 762 -50.45 -30.84 -32.03
CA ASP A 762 -50.09 -30.12 -33.25
C ASP A 762 -49.58 -31.12 -34.31
N MET A 763 -50.52 -31.74 -34.99
CA MET A 763 -50.26 -32.83 -35.92
C MET A 763 -49.60 -32.34 -37.21
N ASN A 764 -49.76 -31.05 -37.57
CA ASN A 764 -49.17 -30.45 -38.76
C ASN A 764 -47.87 -29.65 -38.50
N GLN A 765 -47.47 -29.49 -37.23
CA GLN A 765 -46.27 -28.78 -36.77
C GLN A 765 -46.26 -27.27 -37.10
N ASP A 766 -47.42 -26.63 -37.15
CA ASP A 766 -47.54 -25.18 -37.42
C ASP A 766 -47.46 -24.30 -36.16
N GLY A 767 -47.36 -24.93 -34.99
CA GLY A 767 -47.25 -24.30 -33.68
C GLY A 767 -48.59 -23.92 -33.05
N ARG A 768 -49.74 -24.39 -33.59
CA ARG A 768 -51.08 -24.10 -33.06
C ARG A 768 -51.96 -25.35 -33.09
N LEU A 769 -52.77 -25.55 -32.03
CA LEU A 769 -53.86 -26.53 -32.10
C LEU A 769 -55.00 -25.95 -32.92
N SER A 770 -55.35 -26.63 -34.00
CA SER A 770 -56.40 -26.23 -34.92
C SER A 770 -57.30 -27.40 -35.32
N ILE A 771 -58.39 -27.07 -36.04
CA ILE A 771 -59.25 -28.09 -36.66
C ILE A 771 -58.44 -28.95 -37.64
N THR A 772 -57.39 -28.41 -38.25
CA THR A 772 -56.52 -29.16 -39.16
C THR A 772 -55.86 -30.33 -38.43
N ASP A 773 -55.40 -30.11 -37.20
CA ASP A 773 -54.75 -31.14 -36.40
C ASP A 773 -55.73 -32.21 -35.93
N LEU A 774 -56.93 -31.78 -35.56
CA LEU A 774 -58.04 -32.69 -35.25
C LEU A 774 -58.38 -33.58 -36.46
N VAL A 775 -58.38 -33.02 -37.67
CA VAL A 775 -58.65 -33.77 -38.90
C VAL A 775 -57.52 -34.76 -39.20
N ILE A 776 -56.27 -34.36 -39.04
CA ILE A 776 -55.11 -35.26 -39.23
C ILE A 776 -55.18 -36.42 -38.25
N LEU A 777 -55.40 -36.15 -36.95
CA LEU A 777 -55.55 -37.17 -35.94
C LEU A 777 -56.73 -38.11 -36.24
N HIS A 778 -57.86 -37.55 -36.69
CA HIS A 778 -59.02 -38.34 -37.11
C HIS A 778 -58.71 -39.27 -38.29
N ARG A 779 -57.97 -38.78 -39.29
CA ARG A 779 -57.58 -39.55 -40.48
C ARG A 779 -56.58 -40.64 -40.14
N MET A 780 -55.64 -40.38 -39.23
CA MET A 780 -54.71 -41.38 -38.70
C MET A 780 -55.46 -42.52 -38.00
N LEU A 781 -56.46 -42.20 -37.15
CA LEU A 781 -57.30 -43.21 -36.49
C LEU A 781 -58.14 -44.05 -37.47
N LEU A 782 -58.43 -43.51 -38.65
CA LEU A 782 -59.13 -44.20 -39.74
C LEU A 782 -58.18 -44.94 -40.71
N GLY A 783 -56.85 -44.86 -40.51
CA GLY A 783 -55.84 -45.48 -41.38
C GLY A 783 -55.73 -44.82 -42.77
N LEU A 784 -56.02 -43.53 -42.86
CA LEU A 784 -56.04 -42.75 -44.10
C LEU A 784 -54.79 -41.87 -44.30
N GLU A 785 -53.80 -41.98 -43.40
CA GLU A 785 -52.53 -41.25 -43.40
C GLU A 785 -51.32 -42.20 -43.29
#